data_AF-Q7VG79-F1
#
_entry.id   AF-Q7VG79-F1
#
_cell.length_a   1.000
_cell.length_b   1.000
_cell.length_c   1.000
_cell.angle_alpha   90.00
_cell.angle_beta   90.00
_cell.angle_gamma   90.00
#
_symmetry.space_group_name_H-M   'P 1'
#
loop_
_entity.id
_entity.type
_entity.pdbx_description
1 polymer ?
#
loop_
_entity_poly.entity_id
_entity_poly.type
_entity_poly.pdbx_seq_one_letter_code
_entity_poly.pdbx_strand_id
1 'polypeptide(L)'
;MDIDKSLFENTLKEFKEQVDKCVQRGDGKTTGATPKEIEKSLDTSLKNNNYESCVSFGSGKLADTCGIAFVRKDILGEQYVNSEKFQQSKGIYIYIGYKHKNGEWYICLGNSENCKECEAKIFIENKKYFNKGNKNFDVKKLYGDFVKLMKEFNKIPKEHFVIQNIKDKGENMSNTQAQNTIPLNQILYGPPGTGKTYSTINKALEILAGDKYKDSLEPTKRDEILQILKELKENPSDKESRQKARGIFNVFKDKGQIAFITFHQSFSYEEFIEGIKPNTDNPQNMTYEVQNGIFKEICEEALKNYQEHQISNNKTRDLQINAKEIFQSYALELKQKLDNGESINFLNKMKIQSVNINQNGEIKSISIGVDESPFQSLTQEIISRDYLNFKNNKIKTYKDIKPRYESQSQWHGNAIYYFELYKKLQEFEETEYKQDFKPMQKVSLKPYILIIDEINRGNISKILGELITLLEPSKRIGSKEELSVTLPYGKENFGVPKNLYIIGTMNTADRSIALLDTALRRRFEFIEMMPDFTLLNKDCEGMDLQELLQKMNARIEFLLDREHTIGHSFFMEIQSINELKGVFTKKIIPLLQEYFYEDYAKIDAVLNGNGMIEIQKNSNFSELFDNKFSNLDTEKVIYKITNSSDWNIKHFQKIYDNTIKLDDKKDNEA
;
A
#
# COMPACT_ATOMS: atom_id res chain seq x y z
N MET A 1 1.68 43.65 -1.47
CA MET A 1 2.96 43.30 -0.82
C MET A 1 3.63 44.60 -0.49
N ASP A 2 3.87 44.79 0.80
CA ASP A 2 4.41 46.03 1.36
C ASP A 2 5.80 45.69 1.91
N ILE A 3 6.82 45.88 1.09
CA ILE A 3 8.23 45.56 1.41
C ILE A 3 9.01 46.88 1.38
N ASP A 4 9.77 47.17 2.43
CA ASP A 4 10.70 48.29 2.40
C ASP A 4 11.87 47.96 1.45
N LYS A 5 11.71 48.37 0.19
CA LYS A 5 12.67 48.12 -0.89
C LYS A 5 14.06 48.65 -0.56
N SER A 6 14.15 49.84 0.03
CA SER A 6 15.43 50.49 0.33
C SER A 6 16.18 49.69 1.40
N LEU A 7 15.48 49.30 2.47
CA LEU A 7 16.04 48.49 3.54
C LEU A 7 16.48 47.11 3.02
N PHE A 8 15.63 46.43 2.25
CA PHE A 8 15.93 45.11 1.68
C PHE A 8 17.18 45.14 0.77
N GLU A 9 17.25 46.08 -0.18
CA GLU A 9 18.40 46.19 -1.09
C GLU A 9 19.70 46.56 -0.36
N ASN A 10 19.63 47.43 0.65
CA ASN A 10 20.80 47.81 1.44
C ASN A 10 21.30 46.64 2.30
N THR A 11 20.39 45.86 2.90
CA THR A 11 20.76 44.67 3.67
C THR A 11 21.37 43.57 2.79
N LEU A 12 20.93 43.41 1.55
CA LEU A 12 21.59 42.48 0.59
C LEU A 12 23.00 42.94 0.19
N LYS A 13 23.23 44.25 0.04
CA LYS A 13 24.58 44.79 -0.20
C LYS A 13 25.48 44.55 1.00
N GLU A 14 24.98 44.77 2.21
CA GLU A 14 25.70 44.51 3.45
C GLU A 14 26.09 43.03 3.58
N PHE A 15 25.15 42.11 3.31
CA PHE A 15 25.41 40.67 3.28
C PHE A 15 26.57 40.33 2.32
N LYS A 16 26.54 40.87 1.09
CA LYS A 16 27.62 40.65 0.11
C LYS A 16 28.96 41.21 0.58
N GLU A 17 28.97 42.43 1.09
CA GLU A 17 30.19 43.08 1.57
C GLU A 17 30.86 42.27 2.69
N GLN A 18 30.06 41.70 3.58
CA GLN A 18 30.57 40.82 4.64
C GLN A 18 31.17 39.53 4.08
N VAL A 19 30.51 38.87 3.14
CA VAL A 19 31.06 37.67 2.48
C VAL A 19 32.38 38.00 1.78
N ASP A 20 32.43 39.09 1.00
CA ASP A 20 33.63 39.51 0.27
C ASP A 20 34.79 39.85 1.23
N LYS A 21 34.52 40.52 2.36
CA LYS A 21 35.53 40.79 3.42
C LYS A 21 36.09 39.50 4.02
N CYS A 22 35.26 38.47 4.20
CA CYS A 22 35.71 37.17 4.69
C CYS A 22 36.62 36.46 3.68
N VAL A 23 36.28 36.54 2.38
CA VAL A 23 37.11 35.98 1.30
C VAL A 23 38.49 36.65 1.28
N GLN A 24 38.54 37.98 1.40
CA GLN A 24 39.80 38.74 1.36
C GLN A 24 40.74 38.44 2.53
N ARG A 25 40.20 38.10 3.71
CA ARG A 25 41.00 37.78 4.90
C ARG A 25 41.61 36.38 4.87
N GLY A 26 41.04 35.45 4.10
CA GLY A 26 41.59 34.10 3.89
C GLY A 26 41.50 33.13 5.07
N ASP A 27 41.00 33.56 6.24
CA ASP A 27 40.84 32.72 7.44
C ASP A 27 39.51 31.94 7.48
N GLY A 28 38.57 32.28 6.58
CA GLY A 28 37.24 31.69 6.50
C GLY A 28 36.34 32.02 7.69
N LYS A 29 36.69 33.00 8.53
CA LYS A 29 35.94 33.40 9.72
C LYS A 29 35.24 34.73 9.51
N THR A 30 33.93 34.76 9.78
CA THR A 30 33.12 35.98 9.70
C THR A 30 33.32 36.85 10.94
N THR A 31 33.84 38.07 10.78
CA THR A 31 33.82 39.10 11.84
C THR A 31 33.17 40.37 11.30
N GLY A 32 32.08 40.80 11.96
CA GLY A 32 31.13 41.82 11.49
C GLY A 32 29.74 41.61 12.12
N ALA A 33 28.69 42.24 11.57
CA ALA A 33 27.31 42.02 12.00
C ALA A 33 27.01 40.52 11.93
N THR A 34 26.48 39.96 13.02
CA THR A 34 26.18 38.53 13.04
C THR A 34 25.12 38.20 11.99
N PRO A 35 25.05 36.97 11.43
CA PRO A 35 23.95 36.56 10.56
C PRO A 35 22.56 36.97 11.09
N LYS A 36 22.40 37.00 12.42
CA LYS A 36 21.19 37.45 13.12
C LYS A 36 20.83 38.93 12.94
N GLU A 37 21.81 39.82 12.77
CA GLU A 37 21.55 41.25 12.51
C GLU A 37 21.01 41.44 11.09
N ILE A 38 21.57 40.71 10.12
CA ILE A 38 21.08 40.69 8.73
C ILE A 38 19.67 40.08 8.69
N GLU A 39 19.43 38.94 9.37
CA GLU A 39 18.10 38.34 9.52
C GLU A 39 17.08 39.35 10.07
N LYS A 40 17.42 40.04 11.17
CA LYS A 40 16.53 41.02 11.79
C LYS A 40 16.18 42.18 10.85
N SER A 41 17.15 42.67 10.07
CA SER A 41 16.92 43.74 9.10
C SER A 41 16.02 43.27 7.94
N LEU A 42 16.26 42.06 7.43
CA LEU A 42 15.43 41.45 6.39
C LEU A 42 14.00 41.20 6.88
N ASP A 43 13.83 40.62 8.07
CA ASP A 43 12.52 40.38 8.69
C ASP A 43 11.77 41.70 8.92
N THR A 44 12.48 42.77 9.29
CA THR A 44 11.90 44.11 9.42
C THR A 44 11.41 44.63 8.08
N SER A 45 12.18 44.45 7.00
CA SER A 45 11.75 44.85 5.65
C SER A 45 10.53 44.08 5.14
N LEU A 46 10.27 42.88 5.68
CA LEU A 46 9.18 41.97 5.29
C LEU A 46 8.04 41.89 6.31
N LYS A 47 8.02 42.73 7.35
CA LYS A 47 7.13 42.62 8.52
C LYS A 47 5.64 42.45 8.15
N ASN A 48 5.18 43.07 7.07
CA ASN A 48 3.79 43.04 6.61
C ASN A 48 3.43 41.86 5.70
N ASN A 49 4.36 40.94 5.39
CA ASN A 49 4.16 39.87 4.39
C ASN A 49 4.11 38.45 4.98
N ASN A 50 4.17 38.28 6.30
CA ASN A 50 4.15 36.97 6.99
C ASN A 50 5.33 36.04 6.62
N TYR A 51 6.55 36.59 6.52
CA TYR A 51 7.78 35.83 6.25
C TYR A 51 8.79 35.92 7.40
N GLU A 52 9.65 34.91 7.48
CA GLU A 52 10.85 34.87 8.32
C GLU A 52 12.06 34.50 7.47
N SER A 53 13.21 35.10 7.79
CA SER A 53 14.47 34.89 7.08
C SER A 53 15.50 34.18 7.95
N CYS A 54 16.33 33.36 7.31
CA CYS A 54 17.51 32.75 7.92
C CYS A 54 18.70 33.05 7.01
N VAL A 55 19.85 33.37 7.58
CA VAL A 55 21.10 33.75 6.89
C VAL A 55 22.21 32.75 7.25
N SER A 56 22.95 32.27 6.24
CA SER A 56 24.02 31.30 6.44
C SER A 56 25.22 31.62 5.56
N PHE A 57 26.37 31.74 6.21
CA PHE A 57 27.67 31.85 5.56
C PHE A 57 28.39 30.49 5.43
N GLY A 58 27.82 29.41 5.99
CA GLY A 58 28.42 28.06 6.03
C GLY A 58 28.68 27.53 7.46
N SER A 59 28.82 26.22 7.62
CA SER A 59 29.09 25.56 8.91
C SER A 59 30.60 25.45 9.16
N GLY A 60 31.16 26.42 9.89
CA GLY A 60 32.56 26.40 10.37
C GLY A 60 33.62 26.99 9.44
N LYS A 61 33.36 27.06 8.13
CA LYS A 61 34.13 27.82 7.13
C LYS A 61 33.16 28.46 6.13
N LEU A 62 33.60 29.53 5.47
CA LEU A 62 32.84 30.19 4.41
C LEU A 62 32.48 29.20 3.29
N ALA A 63 31.19 29.09 2.99
CA ALA A 63 30.68 28.20 1.94
C ALA A 63 30.85 28.83 0.55
N ASP A 64 31.12 27.99 -0.46
CA ASP A 64 31.21 28.36 -1.88
C ASP A 64 29.99 29.14 -2.39
N THR A 65 28.84 28.92 -1.75
CA THR A 65 27.65 29.77 -1.88
C THR A 65 27.15 30.11 -0.50
N CYS A 66 27.13 31.40 -0.18
CA CYS A 66 26.45 31.91 1.00
C CYS A 66 24.98 32.19 0.67
N GLY A 67 24.08 31.95 1.61
CA GLY A 67 22.65 31.91 1.36
C GLY A 67 21.83 32.82 2.26
N ILE A 68 20.63 33.14 1.79
CA ILE A 68 19.52 33.71 2.55
C ILE A 68 18.25 32.93 2.19
N ALA A 69 17.57 32.36 3.16
CA ALA A 69 16.32 31.62 2.96
C ALA A 69 15.15 32.40 3.55
N PHE A 70 14.03 32.46 2.84
CA PHE A 70 12.79 33.13 3.25
C PHE A 70 11.62 32.14 3.26
N VAL A 71 10.95 32.00 4.39
CA VAL A 71 9.82 31.06 4.59
C VAL A 71 8.58 31.82 5.05
N ARG A 72 7.40 31.35 4.63
CA ARG A 72 6.13 31.89 5.14
C ARG A 72 5.87 31.41 6.58
N LYS A 73 5.43 32.27 7.48
CA LYS A 73 5.19 31.88 8.88
C LYS A 73 4.02 30.92 9.06
N ASP A 74 3.06 30.91 8.14
CA ASP A 74 1.92 29.98 8.19
C ASP A 74 2.28 28.52 7.85
N ILE A 75 3.45 28.29 7.24
CA ILE A 75 4.04 26.95 7.07
C ILE A 75 5.09 26.60 8.13
N LEU A 76 5.42 27.52 9.06
CA LEU A 76 6.36 27.31 10.17
C LEU A 76 5.71 26.71 11.44
N GLY A 77 4.47 26.21 11.36
CA GLY A 77 3.71 25.63 12.49
C GLY A 77 4.26 24.28 13.04
N GLU A 78 3.77 23.90 14.23
CA GLU A 78 4.36 23.00 15.28
C GLU A 78 5.08 21.69 14.90
N GLN A 79 5.07 21.23 13.65
CA GLN A 79 5.65 19.93 13.31
C GLN A 79 6.86 19.93 12.37
N TYR A 80 7.38 21.07 11.89
CA TYR A 80 8.64 21.05 11.13
C TYR A 80 9.46 22.33 11.34
N VAL A 81 10.68 22.27 11.85
CA VAL A 81 11.76 21.26 11.65
C VAL A 81 12.01 20.45 12.93
N ASN A 82 11.74 19.14 13.01
CA ASN A 82 12.25 18.22 14.05
C ASN A 82 12.36 18.76 15.52
N SER A 83 11.42 19.60 15.99
CA SER A 83 11.52 20.29 17.30
C SER A 83 12.71 21.29 17.44
N GLU A 84 13.22 21.84 16.34
CA GLU A 84 14.36 22.77 16.24
C GLU A 84 14.05 24.02 15.38
N LYS A 85 14.85 25.09 15.55
CA LYS A 85 14.71 26.38 14.85
C LYS A 85 14.85 26.26 13.33
N PHE A 86 14.18 27.13 12.58
CA PHE A 86 14.28 27.28 11.12
C PHE A 86 15.76 27.37 10.67
N GLN A 87 16.16 26.54 9.70
CA GLN A 87 17.52 26.46 9.15
C GLN A 87 17.47 26.44 7.62
N GLN A 88 18.42 27.11 6.95
CA GLN A 88 18.50 27.11 5.48
C GLN A 88 18.72 25.72 4.86
N SER A 89 19.23 24.74 5.59
CA SER A 89 19.48 23.40 5.06
C SER A 89 18.23 22.52 5.02
N LYS A 90 17.09 22.98 5.55
CA LYS A 90 15.87 22.18 5.71
C LYS A 90 14.63 23.00 5.36
N GLY A 91 13.66 22.37 4.69
CA GLY A 91 12.38 22.99 4.35
C GLY A 91 12.30 23.54 2.92
N ILE A 92 11.17 24.20 2.63
CA ILE A 92 10.89 24.85 1.35
C ILE A 92 10.85 26.35 1.57
N TYR A 93 11.69 27.07 0.84
CA TYR A 93 11.85 28.51 0.99
C TYR A 93 12.08 29.17 -0.36
N ILE A 94 11.97 30.49 -0.40
CA ILE A 94 12.63 31.28 -1.43
C ILE A 94 14.08 31.44 -1.00
N TYR A 95 15.02 31.08 -1.87
CA TYR A 95 16.45 31.12 -1.58
C TYR A 95 17.14 32.14 -2.45
N ILE A 96 17.94 33.01 -1.84
CA ILE A 96 18.89 33.89 -2.51
C ILE A 96 20.30 33.40 -2.19
N GLY A 97 21.05 33.03 -3.22
CA GLY A 97 22.44 32.58 -3.09
C GLY A 97 23.42 33.57 -3.71
N TYR A 98 24.56 33.76 -3.04
CA TYR A 98 25.70 34.52 -3.55
C TYR A 98 26.93 33.62 -3.68
N LYS A 99 27.38 33.42 -4.91
CA LYS A 99 28.58 32.66 -5.28
C LYS A 99 29.78 33.59 -5.31
N HIS A 100 30.43 33.75 -4.15
CA HIS A 100 31.53 34.70 -3.98
C HIS A 100 32.74 34.45 -4.89
N LYS A 101 32.98 33.20 -5.32
CA LYS A 101 34.06 32.85 -6.27
C LYS A 101 33.89 33.50 -7.65
N ASN A 102 32.65 33.68 -8.10
CA ASN A 102 32.33 34.22 -9.42
C ASN A 102 31.58 35.58 -9.35
N GLY A 103 31.26 36.06 -8.14
CA GLY A 103 30.47 37.28 -7.94
C GLY A 103 29.00 37.18 -8.37
N GLU A 104 28.49 35.97 -8.55
CA GLU A 104 27.16 35.71 -9.13
C GLU A 104 26.08 35.57 -8.05
N TRP A 105 24.93 36.22 -8.29
CA TRP A 105 23.71 35.99 -7.52
C TRP A 105 22.78 35.02 -8.25
N TYR A 106 22.03 34.23 -7.47
CA TYR A 106 20.90 33.46 -7.97
C TYR A 106 19.75 33.46 -6.96
N ILE A 107 18.54 33.27 -7.47
CA ILE A 107 17.33 33.15 -6.68
C ILE A 107 16.50 31.96 -7.16
N CYS A 108 15.96 31.16 -6.24
CA CYS A 108 15.08 30.05 -6.58
C CYS A 108 13.96 29.88 -5.55
N LEU A 109 12.91 29.17 -5.96
CA LEU A 109 11.86 28.68 -5.08
C LEU A 109 12.04 27.16 -4.89
N GLY A 110 12.25 26.74 -3.65
CA GLY A 110 12.52 25.35 -3.29
C GLY A 110 13.79 25.22 -2.48
N ASN A 111 14.61 24.22 -2.80
CA ASN A 111 15.82 23.95 -2.05
C ASN A 111 17.02 24.75 -2.60
N SER A 112 17.99 25.10 -1.75
CA SER A 112 19.28 25.63 -2.21
C SER A 112 19.96 24.63 -3.17
N GLU A 113 20.82 25.11 -4.09
CA GLU A 113 21.51 24.24 -5.07
C GLU A 113 22.31 23.10 -4.41
N ASN A 114 22.65 23.24 -3.13
CA ASN A 114 23.45 22.28 -2.36
C ASN A 114 22.63 21.42 -1.38
N CYS A 115 21.30 21.55 -1.32
CA CYS A 115 20.49 20.76 -0.39
C CYS A 115 20.22 19.34 -0.91
N LYS A 116 20.97 18.36 -0.41
CA LYS A 116 20.73 16.93 -0.67
C LYS A 116 19.67 16.30 0.25
N GLU A 117 19.33 16.96 1.37
CA GLU A 117 18.56 16.37 2.49
C GLU A 117 17.30 17.16 2.86
N CYS A 118 16.71 17.90 1.93
CA CYS A 118 15.51 18.68 2.21
C CYS A 118 14.27 17.76 2.35
N GLU A 119 13.71 17.71 3.56
CA GLU A 119 12.61 16.81 3.99
C GLU A 119 11.19 17.30 3.59
N ALA A 120 11.06 18.55 3.10
CA ALA A 120 9.78 19.14 2.70
C ALA A 120 9.62 19.16 1.16
N LYS A 121 8.42 18.83 0.65
CA LYS A 121 8.11 18.76 -0.80
C LYS A 121 6.83 19.53 -1.14
N ILE A 122 6.85 20.29 -2.24
CA ILE A 122 5.64 20.89 -2.85
C ILE A 122 5.10 19.94 -3.90
N PHE A 123 3.83 19.56 -3.78
CA PHE A 123 3.10 18.80 -4.80
C PHE A 123 1.93 19.61 -5.32
N ILE A 124 1.84 19.79 -6.64
CA ILE A 124 0.67 20.35 -7.33
C ILE A 124 0.23 19.30 -8.35
N GLU A 125 -1.03 18.86 -8.31
CA GLU A 125 -1.58 17.83 -9.23
C GLU A 125 -0.68 16.58 -9.33
N ASN A 126 -0.18 16.08 -8.19
CA ASN A 126 0.75 14.94 -8.10
C ASN A 126 2.09 15.10 -8.85
N LYS A 127 2.46 16.33 -9.24
CA LYS A 127 3.78 16.64 -9.78
C LYS A 127 4.59 17.45 -8.77
N LYS A 128 5.85 17.05 -8.59
CA LYS A 128 6.81 17.76 -7.76
C LYS A 128 7.17 19.07 -8.44
N TYR A 129 6.84 20.20 -7.80
CA TYR A 129 7.05 21.52 -8.41
C TYR A 129 8.46 22.03 -8.08
N PHE A 130 9.23 22.38 -9.11
CA PHE A 130 10.54 23.00 -8.99
C PHE A 130 10.68 24.12 -10.00
N ASN A 131 10.94 25.35 -9.54
CA ASN A 131 11.30 26.45 -10.43
C ASN A 131 12.84 26.59 -10.43
N LYS A 132 13.48 26.17 -11.52
CA LYS A 132 14.94 26.29 -11.69
C LYS A 132 15.24 27.77 -11.98
N GLY A 133 15.75 28.47 -10.97
CA GLY A 133 16.07 29.90 -11.05
C GLY A 133 16.98 30.25 -12.23
N ASN A 134 16.73 31.41 -12.84
CA ASN A 134 17.60 32.00 -13.87
C ASN A 134 18.97 32.36 -13.28
N LYS A 135 20.03 32.24 -14.10
CA LYS A 135 21.39 32.65 -13.74
C LYS A 135 21.65 34.09 -14.22
N ASN A 136 22.39 34.85 -13.41
CA ASN A 136 22.85 36.25 -13.56
C ASN A 136 21.87 37.38 -13.21
N PHE A 137 22.05 37.96 -12.02
CA PHE A 137 21.34 39.17 -11.60
C PHE A 137 22.24 40.24 -10.96
N ASP A 138 21.98 41.49 -11.37
CA ASP A 138 22.32 42.73 -10.66
C ASP A 138 21.42 42.85 -9.42
N VAL A 139 21.93 43.34 -8.29
CA VAL A 139 21.20 43.48 -7.01
C VAL A 139 19.90 44.27 -7.19
N LYS A 140 19.84 45.24 -8.13
CA LYS A 140 18.61 45.99 -8.45
C LYS A 140 17.52 45.15 -9.12
N LYS A 141 17.89 44.08 -9.84
CA LYS A 141 16.92 43.14 -10.47
C LYS A 141 16.47 42.07 -9.48
N LEU A 142 17.35 41.69 -8.55
CA LEU A 142 17.09 40.65 -7.54
C LEU A 142 15.86 40.94 -6.68
N TYR A 143 15.61 42.20 -6.30
CA TYR A 143 14.38 42.60 -5.61
C TYR A 143 13.12 42.30 -6.44
N GLY A 144 13.15 42.60 -7.75
CA GLY A 144 12.03 42.35 -8.65
C GLY A 144 11.70 40.85 -8.78
N ASP A 145 12.73 40.03 -8.92
CA ASP A 145 12.58 38.57 -9.02
C ASP A 145 12.13 37.95 -7.70
N PHE A 146 12.63 38.47 -6.57
CA PHE A 146 12.17 38.08 -5.24
C PHE A 146 10.68 38.36 -5.07
N VAL A 147 10.21 39.56 -5.41
CA VAL A 147 8.78 39.91 -5.36
C VAL A 147 7.95 39.02 -6.27
N LYS A 148 8.45 38.68 -7.47
CA LYS A 148 7.76 37.78 -8.39
C LYS A 148 7.63 36.37 -7.81
N LEU A 149 8.72 35.79 -7.30
CA LEU A 149 8.72 34.48 -6.67
C LEU A 149 7.87 34.45 -5.40
N MET A 150 7.87 35.52 -4.61
CA MET A 150 7.00 35.64 -3.44
C MET A 150 5.53 35.61 -3.83
N LYS A 151 5.14 36.26 -4.93
CA LYS A 151 3.76 36.20 -5.45
C LYS A 151 3.38 34.80 -5.91
N GLU A 152 4.30 34.07 -6.56
CA GLU A 152 4.07 32.68 -6.95
C GLU A 152 3.99 31.76 -5.72
N PHE A 153 4.88 31.94 -4.75
CA PHE A 153 4.94 31.12 -3.54
C PHE A 153 3.72 31.32 -2.63
N ASN A 154 3.17 32.54 -2.57
CA ASN A 154 1.95 32.83 -1.82
C ASN A 154 0.68 32.24 -2.46
N LYS A 155 0.69 31.88 -3.75
CA LYS A 155 -0.45 31.20 -4.39
C LYS A 155 -0.59 29.74 -4.01
N ILE A 156 0.47 29.14 -3.44
CA ILE A 156 0.49 27.72 -3.09
C ILE A 156 -0.23 27.53 -1.75
N PRO A 157 -1.30 26.72 -1.69
CA PRO A 157 -2.00 26.42 -0.43
C PRO A 157 -1.11 25.65 0.55
N LYS A 158 -1.29 25.84 1.86
CA LYS A 158 -0.45 25.20 2.89
C LYS A 158 -0.50 23.67 2.85
N GLU A 159 -1.59 23.09 2.35
CA GLU A 159 -1.82 21.64 2.27
C GLU A 159 -0.91 20.96 1.25
N HIS A 160 -0.33 21.74 0.32
CA HIS A 160 0.57 21.23 -0.72
C HIS A 160 2.01 21.06 -0.22
N PHE A 161 2.29 21.49 1.02
CA PHE A 161 3.56 21.33 1.70
C PHE A 161 3.54 20.03 2.51
N VAL A 162 4.09 18.96 1.94
CA VAL A 162 4.23 17.66 2.63
C VAL A 162 5.58 17.62 3.31
N ILE A 163 5.60 17.16 4.56
CA ILE A 163 6.83 17.13 5.32
C ILE A 163 7.00 15.74 5.96
N GLN A 164 8.24 15.25 6.00
CA GLN A 164 8.59 13.89 6.44
C GLN A 164 9.38 13.95 7.75
N ASN A 165 8.78 13.57 8.88
CA ASN A 165 9.43 13.60 10.19
C ASN A 165 10.46 12.48 10.30
N ILE A 166 11.70 12.85 10.62
CA ILE A 166 12.82 11.94 10.82
C ILE A 166 13.15 11.89 12.32
N LYS A 167 12.29 11.20 13.08
CA LYS A 167 12.66 10.58 14.36
C LYS A 167 12.54 9.05 14.35
N ASP A 168 12.20 8.47 13.20
CA ASP A 168 12.26 7.02 12.95
C ASP A 168 13.55 6.58 12.26
N LYS A 169 14.63 7.39 12.27
CA LYS A 169 15.95 7.01 11.71
C LYS A 169 16.75 6.04 12.60
N GLY A 170 16.04 5.21 13.33
CA GLY A 170 16.51 3.97 13.93
C GLY A 170 16.00 2.74 13.20
N GLU A 171 15.33 2.86 12.04
CA GLU A 171 15.02 1.74 11.15
C GLU A 171 14.64 2.29 9.76
N ASN A 172 14.91 1.54 8.70
CA ASN A 172 14.49 1.83 7.31
C ASN A 172 15.32 2.85 6.51
N MET A 173 16.53 2.44 6.14
CA MET A 173 17.15 2.85 4.88
C MET A 173 16.96 1.76 3.81
N SER A 174 15.71 1.40 3.52
CA SER A 174 15.34 0.61 2.33
C SER A 174 13.83 0.65 2.07
N ASN A 175 13.20 1.82 1.86
CA ASN A 175 11.83 1.84 1.31
C ASN A 175 11.40 3.24 0.85
N THR A 176 11.55 3.53 -0.44
CA THR A 176 10.81 4.63 -1.10
C THR A 176 10.13 4.12 -2.38
N GLN A 177 9.67 2.86 -2.34
CA GLN A 177 8.61 2.31 -3.19
C GLN A 177 7.47 1.68 -2.37
N ALA A 178 7.56 1.66 -1.03
CA ALA A 178 6.68 0.85 -0.17
C ALA A 178 5.68 1.63 0.71
N GLN A 179 5.53 2.95 0.57
CA GLN A 179 4.56 3.70 1.39
C GLN A 179 3.13 3.73 0.81
N ASN A 180 2.82 2.87 -0.18
CA ASN A 180 1.45 2.63 -0.67
C ASN A 180 1.21 1.17 -1.11
N THR A 181 2.08 0.23 -0.70
CA THR A 181 1.93 -1.17 -1.09
C THR A 181 1.25 -1.93 0.05
N ILE A 182 0.05 -2.45 -0.21
CA ILE A 182 -0.65 -3.33 0.74
C ILE A 182 0.27 -4.51 1.09
N PRO A 183 0.53 -4.79 2.37
CA PRO A 183 1.43 -5.87 2.78
C PRO A 183 0.91 -7.23 2.33
N LEU A 184 1.82 -8.12 1.90
CA LEU A 184 1.46 -9.45 1.42
C LEU A 184 0.94 -10.37 2.53
N ASN A 185 1.37 -10.14 3.77
CA ASN A 185 0.99 -10.92 4.95
C ASN A 185 0.56 -9.96 6.05
N GLN A 186 -0.68 -10.06 6.51
CA GLN A 186 -1.25 -9.19 7.52
C GLN A 186 -1.94 -10.03 8.59
N ILE A 187 -1.88 -9.62 9.86
CA ILE A 187 -2.68 -10.20 10.94
C ILE A 187 -3.45 -9.06 11.61
N LEU A 188 -4.77 -9.13 11.56
CA LEU A 188 -5.67 -8.29 12.33
C LEU A 188 -5.78 -8.88 13.74
N TYR A 189 -5.32 -8.18 14.77
CA TYR A 189 -5.31 -8.71 16.13
C TYR A 189 -5.92 -7.76 17.15
N GLY A 190 -6.38 -8.33 18.26
CA GLY A 190 -6.93 -7.56 19.38
C GLY A 190 -8.03 -8.29 20.13
N PRO A 191 -8.70 -7.61 21.07
CA PRO A 191 -9.73 -8.17 21.94
C PRO A 191 -10.94 -8.71 21.18
N PRO A 192 -11.74 -9.62 21.77
CA PRO A 192 -12.91 -10.16 21.11
C PRO A 192 -13.96 -9.08 20.82
N GLY A 193 -14.65 -9.21 19.68
CA GLY A 193 -15.73 -8.31 19.30
C GLY A 193 -15.30 -6.94 18.74
N THR A 194 -14.04 -6.77 18.34
CA THR A 194 -13.53 -5.53 17.70
C THR A 194 -13.66 -5.51 16.17
N GLY A 195 -14.35 -6.50 15.59
CA GLY A 195 -14.64 -6.52 14.15
C GLY A 195 -13.51 -7.06 13.26
N LYS A 196 -12.52 -7.79 13.80
CA LYS A 196 -11.39 -8.35 13.03
C LYS A 196 -11.84 -9.17 11.81
N THR A 197 -12.63 -10.21 12.03
CA THR A 197 -13.18 -11.06 10.96
C THR A 197 -14.05 -10.26 9.99
N TYR A 198 -14.81 -9.28 10.51
CA TYR A 198 -15.61 -8.38 9.68
C TYR A 198 -14.73 -7.54 8.72
N SER A 199 -13.60 -7.03 9.20
CA SER A 199 -12.66 -6.20 8.43
C SER A 199 -11.87 -6.96 7.38
N THR A 200 -11.75 -8.29 7.47
CA THR A 200 -11.06 -9.10 6.45
C THR A 200 -11.67 -8.94 5.05
N ILE A 201 -12.99 -8.78 4.95
CA ILE A 201 -13.68 -8.50 3.69
C ILE A 201 -13.21 -7.16 3.10
N ASN A 202 -13.13 -6.12 3.92
CA ASN A 202 -12.69 -4.80 3.46
C ASN A 202 -11.24 -4.86 2.98
N LYS A 203 -10.37 -5.57 3.72
CA LYS A 203 -8.97 -5.80 3.33
C LYS A 203 -8.84 -6.57 2.02
N ALA A 204 -9.66 -7.59 1.81
CA ALA A 204 -9.67 -8.33 0.55
C ALA A 204 -10.08 -7.43 -0.64
N LEU A 205 -11.10 -6.59 -0.45
CA LEU A 205 -11.55 -5.63 -1.46
C LEU A 205 -10.50 -4.53 -1.72
N GLU A 206 -9.80 -4.03 -0.69
CA GLU A 206 -8.67 -3.10 -0.83
C GLU A 206 -7.57 -3.71 -1.73
N ILE A 207 -7.26 -4.99 -1.57
CA ILE A 207 -6.29 -5.71 -2.39
C ILE A 207 -6.77 -5.85 -3.84
N LEU A 208 -8.02 -6.28 -4.04
CA LEU A 208 -8.63 -6.42 -5.37
C LEU A 208 -8.62 -5.09 -6.14
N ALA A 209 -8.97 -4.00 -5.47
CA ALA A 209 -8.95 -2.65 -6.01
C ALA A 209 -7.57 -1.96 -5.92
N GLY A 210 -6.48 -2.69 -5.63
CA GLY A 210 -5.13 -2.12 -5.57
C GLY A 210 -4.63 -1.67 -6.95
N ASP A 211 -3.84 -0.60 -7.02
CA ASP A 211 -3.30 -0.05 -8.29
C ASP A 211 -2.49 -1.08 -9.08
N LYS A 212 -1.82 -1.99 -8.37
CA LYS A 212 -1.06 -3.12 -8.95
C LYS A 212 -1.92 -4.02 -9.85
N TYR A 213 -3.23 -4.11 -9.57
CA TYR A 213 -4.17 -5.02 -10.23
C TYR A 213 -5.27 -4.27 -10.99
N LYS A 214 -5.06 -2.99 -11.32
CA LYS A 214 -6.06 -2.18 -12.03
C LYS A 214 -6.53 -2.78 -13.36
N ASP A 215 -5.65 -3.49 -14.07
CA ASP A 215 -5.96 -4.15 -15.34
C ASP A 215 -6.72 -5.49 -15.16
N SER A 216 -6.91 -5.95 -13.91
CA SER A 216 -7.57 -7.22 -13.58
C SER A 216 -9.08 -7.10 -13.39
N LEU A 217 -9.57 -5.87 -13.25
CA LEU A 217 -10.97 -5.53 -13.05
C LEU A 217 -11.40 -4.53 -14.11
N GLU A 218 -12.67 -4.61 -14.51
CA GLU A 218 -13.29 -3.54 -15.28
C GLU A 218 -13.20 -2.21 -14.50
N PRO A 219 -12.87 -1.08 -15.15
CA PRO A 219 -12.74 0.21 -14.46
C PRO A 219 -13.95 0.56 -13.60
N THR A 220 -15.16 0.32 -14.11
CA THR A 220 -16.42 0.54 -13.38
C THR A 220 -16.53 -0.31 -12.12
N LYS A 221 -16.08 -1.57 -12.16
CA LYS A 221 -16.09 -2.48 -11.00
C LYS A 221 -15.06 -2.05 -9.95
N ARG A 222 -13.89 -1.58 -10.38
CA ARG A 222 -12.88 -1.02 -9.49
C ARG A 222 -13.43 0.21 -8.76
N ASP A 223 -14.04 1.14 -9.49
CA ASP A 223 -14.61 2.36 -8.93
C ASP A 223 -15.76 2.05 -7.96
N GLU A 224 -16.60 1.06 -8.28
CA GLU A 224 -17.63 0.54 -7.37
C GLU A 224 -17.03 0.04 -6.04
N ILE A 225 -15.95 -0.76 -6.09
CA ILE A 225 -15.28 -1.26 -4.88
C ILE A 225 -14.71 -0.11 -4.06
N LEU A 226 -14.04 0.86 -4.71
CA LEU A 226 -13.45 2.00 -4.03
C LEU A 226 -14.51 2.89 -3.36
N GLN A 227 -15.67 3.06 -4.01
CA GLN A 227 -16.81 3.78 -3.45
C GLN A 227 -17.38 3.06 -2.21
N ILE A 228 -17.61 1.75 -2.30
CA ILE A 228 -18.09 0.93 -1.16
C ILE A 228 -17.10 1.01 0.02
N LEU A 229 -15.80 0.93 -0.24
CA LEU A 229 -14.78 1.04 0.80
C LEU A 229 -14.77 2.42 1.46
N LYS A 230 -15.02 3.49 0.68
CA LYS A 230 -15.16 4.84 1.21
C LYS A 230 -16.40 4.96 2.11
N GLU A 231 -17.55 4.47 1.65
CA GLU A 231 -18.81 4.46 2.41
C GLU A 231 -18.66 3.68 3.72
N LEU A 232 -18.05 2.50 3.69
CA LEU A 232 -17.78 1.70 4.89
C LEU A 232 -16.75 2.31 5.83
N LYS A 233 -15.88 3.21 5.34
CA LYS A 233 -14.96 3.96 6.18
C LYS A 233 -15.65 5.12 6.89
N GLU A 234 -16.61 5.77 6.24
CA GLU A 234 -17.42 6.85 6.80
C GLU A 234 -18.49 6.32 7.76
N ASN A 235 -19.13 5.20 7.42
CA ASN A 235 -20.11 4.52 8.25
C ASN A 235 -19.92 2.99 8.21
N PRO A 236 -19.12 2.42 9.15
CA PRO A 236 -18.85 0.99 9.21
C PRO A 236 -20.08 0.09 9.39
N SER A 237 -21.17 0.68 9.90
CA SER A 237 -22.45 0.00 10.20
C SER A 237 -23.45 0.07 9.05
N ASP A 238 -23.09 0.65 7.90
CA ASP A 238 -24.00 0.76 6.75
C ASP A 238 -24.33 -0.63 6.15
N LYS A 239 -25.59 -1.06 6.31
CA LYS A 239 -26.04 -2.40 5.93
C LYS A 239 -26.01 -2.62 4.42
N GLU A 240 -26.32 -1.59 3.62
CA GLU A 240 -26.38 -1.70 2.16
C GLU A 240 -24.98 -1.86 1.56
N SER A 241 -24.06 -0.96 1.89
CA SER A 241 -22.65 -1.02 1.48
C SER A 241 -22.02 -2.33 1.95
N ARG A 242 -22.38 -2.80 3.15
CA ARG A 242 -21.89 -4.06 3.66
C ARG A 242 -22.41 -5.26 2.86
N GLN A 243 -23.68 -5.25 2.49
CA GLN A 243 -24.26 -6.31 1.65
C GLN A 243 -23.58 -6.33 0.27
N LYS A 244 -23.32 -5.15 -0.33
CA LYS A 244 -22.57 -5.04 -1.60
C LYS A 244 -21.15 -5.58 -1.47
N ALA A 245 -20.42 -5.18 -0.42
CA ALA A 245 -19.07 -5.67 -0.13
C ALA A 245 -19.02 -7.21 0.00
N ARG A 246 -19.96 -7.78 0.76
CA ARG A 246 -20.12 -9.23 0.91
C ARG A 246 -20.45 -9.92 -0.41
N GLY A 247 -21.33 -9.32 -1.22
CA GLY A 247 -21.68 -9.84 -2.55
C GLY A 247 -20.45 -9.93 -3.45
N ILE A 248 -19.66 -8.86 -3.53
CA ILE A 248 -18.41 -8.84 -4.31
C ILE A 248 -17.42 -9.88 -3.77
N PHE A 249 -17.23 -9.93 -2.45
CA PHE A 249 -16.36 -10.89 -1.80
C PHE A 249 -16.72 -12.34 -2.16
N ASN A 250 -18.01 -12.70 -2.08
CA ASN A 250 -18.48 -14.04 -2.42
C ASN A 250 -18.25 -14.36 -3.90
N VAL A 251 -18.46 -13.40 -4.82
CA VAL A 251 -18.16 -13.61 -6.24
C VAL A 251 -16.69 -13.96 -6.47
N PHE A 252 -15.75 -13.34 -5.75
CA PHE A 252 -14.32 -13.68 -5.87
C PHE A 252 -13.93 -14.96 -5.13
N LYS A 253 -14.64 -15.29 -4.06
CA LYS A 253 -14.51 -16.58 -3.37
C LYS A 253 -14.96 -17.73 -4.26
N ASP A 254 -16.13 -17.62 -4.90
CA ASP A 254 -16.68 -18.63 -5.81
C ASP A 254 -15.81 -18.82 -7.06
N LYS A 255 -15.06 -17.79 -7.46
CA LYS A 255 -14.04 -17.86 -8.53
C LYS A 255 -12.72 -18.48 -8.10
N GLY A 256 -12.56 -18.87 -6.83
CA GLY A 256 -11.32 -19.41 -6.28
C GLY A 256 -10.18 -18.37 -6.11
N GLN A 257 -10.46 -17.07 -6.28
CA GLN A 257 -9.46 -16.02 -6.03
C GLN A 257 -9.34 -15.66 -4.55
N ILE A 258 -10.38 -15.94 -3.76
CA ILE A 258 -10.37 -15.80 -2.31
C ILE A 258 -10.63 -17.16 -1.68
N ALA A 259 -9.74 -17.61 -0.82
CA ALA A 259 -10.00 -18.73 0.10
C ALA A 259 -10.19 -18.19 1.51
N PHE A 260 -11.15 -18.76 2.25
CA PHE A 260 -11.41 -18.43 3.65
C PHE A 260 -11.44 -19.71 4.46
N ILE A 261 -10.58 -19.79 5.47
CA ILE A 261 -10.49 -20.91 6.40
C ILE A 261 -10.41 -20.42 7.84
N THR A 262 -10.67 -21.32 8.79
CA THR A 262 -10.53 -21.06 10.23
C THR A 262 -9.62 -22.12 10.84
N PHE A 263 -8.58 -21.70 11.55
CA PHE A 263 -7.70 -22.62 12.25
C PHE A 263 -8.34 -23.12 13.55
N HIS A 264 -8.04 -24.38 13.88
CA HIS A 264 -8.44 -25.04 15.11
C HIS A 264 -7.29 -25.94 15.59
N GLN A 265 -7.37 -26.40 16.84
CA GLN A 265 -6.24 -27.10 17.49
C GLN A 265 -5.80 -28.39 16.77
N SER A 266 -6.72 -29.04 16.04
CA SER A 266 -6.45 -30.26 15.27
C SER A 266 -5.99 -30.00 13.84
N PHE A 267 -5.99 -28.73 13.39
CA PHE A 267 -5.63 -28.37 12.02
C PHE A 267 -4.16 -28.70 11.75
N SER A 268 -3.89 -29.34 10.62
CA SER A 268 -2.62 -30.01 10.35
C SER A 268 -1.97 -29.60 9.03
N TYR A 269 -0.72 -30.05 8.83
CA TYR A 269 0.00 -29.86 7.57
C TYR A 269 -0.74 -30.52 6.41
N GLU A 270 -1.31 -31.70 6.66
CA GLU A 270 -1.99 -32.56 5.68
C GLU A 270 -3.26 -31.91 5.09
N GLU A 271 -3.91 -31.04 5.86
CA GLU A 271 -5.10 -30.29 5.41
C GLU A 271 -4.73 -28.96 4.74
N PHE A 272 -3.60 -28.37 5.14
CA PHE A 272 -3.20 -27.05 4.70
C PHE A 272 -2.34 -27.07 3.44
N ILE A 273 -1.35 -27.97 3.38
CA ILE A 273 -0.35 -28.03 2.30
C ILE A 273 -0.61 -29.21 1.38
N GLU A 274 -0.41 -30.43 1.86
CA GLU A 274 -0.70 -31.66 1.14
C GLU A 274 -0.71 -32.85 2.11
N GLY A 275 -1.59 -33.81 1.86
CA GLY A 275 -1.77 -34.97 2.72
C GLY A 275 -2.15 -36.21 1.94
N ILE A 276 -1.74 -37.37 2.46
CA ILE A 276 -2.10 -38.67 1.89
C ILE A 276 -3.52 -39.00 2.35
N LYS A 277 -4.45 -39.12 1.40
CA LYS A 277 -5.85 -39.47 1.66
C LYS A 277 -6.24 -40.73 0.89
N PRO A 278 -7.13 -41.57 1.44
CA PRO A 278 -7.60 -42.74 0.72
C PRO A 278 -8.50 -42.33 -0.44
N ASN A 279 -8.28 -42.94 -1.60
CA ASN A 279 -9.17 -42.82 -2.74
C ASN A 279 -10.40 -43.72 -2.50
N THR A 280 -11.60 -43.12 -2.50
CA THR A 280 -12.87 -43.82 -2.24
C THR A 280 -13.58 -44.31 -3.50
N ASP A 281 -13.02 -44.08 -4.68
CA ASP A 281 -13.65 -44.44 -5.96
C ASP A 281 -13.72 -45.95 -6.18
N ASN A 282 -12.87 -46.73 -5.51
CA ASN A 282 -12.87 -48.19 -5.62
C ASN A 282 -12.70 -48.88 -4.24
N PRO A 283 -13.81 -49.14 -3.51
CA PRO A 283 -13.77 -49.65 -2.13
C PRO A 283 -13.07 -51.01 -1.95
N GLN A 284 -12.92 -51.78 -3.03
CA GLN A 284 -12.27 -53.09 -2.99
C GLN A 284 -10.74 -53.01 -3.13
N ASN A 285 -10.19 -51.88 -3.60
CA ASN A 285 -8.75 -51.62 -3.75
C ASN A 285 -8.44 -50.21 -3.23
N MET A 286 -8.29 -50.06 -1.92
CA MET A 286 -8.00 -48.78 -1.27
C MET A 286 -6.60 -48.30 -1.68
N THR A 287 -6.53 -47.32 -2.58
CA THR A 287 -5.29 -46.61 -2.92
C THR A 287 -5.17 -45.35 -2.09
N TYR A 288 -3.94 -44.90 -1.87
CA TYR A 288 -3.63 -43.68 -1.14
C TYR A 288 -3.03 -42.68 -2.11
N GLU A 289 -3.63 -41.50 -2.19
CA GLU A 289 -3.21 -40.44 -3.10
C GLU A 289 -2.85 -39.19 -2.31
N VAL A 290 -1.83 -38.48 -2.79
CA VAL A 290 -1.49 -37.16 -2.24
C VAL A 290 -2.52 -36.17 -2.75
N GLN A 291 -3.25 -35.55 -1.85
CA GLN A 291 -4.19 -34.48 -2.16
C GLN A 291 -3.64 -33.13 -1.69
N ASN A 292 -3.83 -32.11 -2.52
CA ASN A 292 -3.45 -30.75 -2.19
C ASN A 292 -4.32 -30.21 -1.06
N GLY A 293 -3.70 -29.46 -0.16
CA GLY A 293 -4.38 -28.68 0.85
C GLY A 293 -4.69 -27.27 0.35
N ILE A 294 -5.54 -26.56 1.08
CA ILE A 294 -6.08 -25.25 0.67
C ILE A 294 -5.01 -24.19 0.36
N PHE A 295 -3.87 -24.20 1.07
CA PHE A 295 -2.76 -23.28 0.82
C PHE A 295 -2.06 -23.61 -0.49
N LYS A 296 -1.85 -24.89 -0.77
CA LYS A 296 -1.21 -25.33 -2.02
C LYS A 296 -2.10 -25.04 -3.21
N GLU A 297 -3.40 -25.35 -3.13
CA GLU A 297 -4.38 -25.06 -4.18
C GLU A 297 -4.42 -23.56 -4.56
N ILE A 298 -4.55 -22.65 -3.58
CA ILE A 298 -4.57 -21.22 -3.90
C ILE A 298 -3.21 -20.70 -4.39
N CYS A 299 -2.09 -21.29 -3.93
CA CYS A 299 -0.76 -20.98 -4.45
C CYS A 299 -0.62 -21.39 -5.92
N GLU A 300 -1.12 -22.58 -6.30
CA GLU A 300 -1.06 -23.07 -7.68
C GLU A 300 -1.89 -22.18 -8.63
N GLU A 301 -3.11 -21.80 -8.23
CA GLU A 301 -3.94 -20.88 -9.01
C GLU A 301 -3.31 -19.49 -9.14
N ALA A 302 -2.74 -18.96 -8.04
CA ALA A 302 -2.01 -17.70 -8.07
C ALA A 302 -0.77 -17.77 -8.99
N LEU A 303 -0.03 -18.87 -8.92
CA LEU A 303 1.18 -19.11 -9.71
C LEU A 303 0.85 -19.22 -11.19
N LYS A 304 -0.20 -19.96 -11.53
CA LYS A 304 -0.69 -20.13 -12.90
C LYS A 304 -1.02 -18.79 -13.53
N ASN A 305 -1.83 -17.96 -12.86
CA ASN A 305 -2.13 -16.61 -13.36
C ASN A 305 -0.87 -15.73 -13.47
N TYR A 306 0.05 -15.82 -12.50
CA TYR A 306 1.29 -15.08 -12.54
C TYR A 306 2.13 -15.46 -13.77
N GLN A 307 2.31 -16.75 -14.03
CA GLN A 307 3.06 -17.27 -15.18
C GLN A 307 2.38 -16.89 -16.50
N GLU A 308 1.07 -17.08 -16.63
CA GLU A 308 0.30 -16.67 -17.81
C GLU A 308 0.43 -15.17 -18.09
N HIS A 309 0.40 -14.33 -17.04
CA HIS A 309 0.64 -12.90 -17.16
C HIS A 309 2.04 -12.59 -17.67
N GLN A 310 3.08 -13.22 -17.11
CA GLN A 310 4.46 -13.04 -17.57
C GLN A 310 4.63 -13.47 -19.03
N ILE A 311 4.08 -14.63 -19.41
CA ILE A 311 4.12 -15.16 -20.77
C ILE A 311 3.42 -14.19 -21.73
N SER A 312 2.25 -13.67 -21.37
CA SER A 312 1.51 -12.74 -22.24
C SER A 312 2.20 -11.38 -22.41
N ASN A 313 2.86 -10.87 -21.36
CA ASN A 313 3.66 -9.64 -21.44
C ASN A 313 4.94 -9.84 -22.24
N ASN A 314 5.64 -10.96 -22.06
CA ASN A 314 6.83 -11.30 -22.82
C ASN A 314 6.47 -11.55 -24.29
N LYS A 315 5.35 -12.22 -24.60
CA LYS A 315 4.88 -12.40 -25.98
C LYS A 315 4.41 -11.12 -26.67
N THR A 316 4.01 -10.09 -25.91
CA THR A 316 3.75 -8.75 -26.49
C THR A 316 5.05 -8.07 -26.94
N ARG A 317 6.16 -8.35 -26.26
CA ARG A 317 7.52 -8.09 -26.77
C ARG A 317 7.87 -9.03 -27.92
N ASP A 318 7.51 -10.31 -27.84
CA ASP A 318 7.71 -11.25 -28.93
C ASP A 318 6.91 -10.89 -30.17
N LEU A 319 5.80 -10.16 -30.11
CA LEU A 319 5.08 -9.70 -31.31
C LEU A 319 5.92 -8.72 -32.16
N GLN A 320 6.79 -7.93 -31.54
CA GLN A 320 7.80 -7.12 -32.26
C GLN A 320 8.96 -7.98 -32.78
N ILE A 321 9.33 -9.03 -32.05
CA ILE A 321 10.30 -10.04 -32.47
C ILE A 321 9.72 -10.90 -33.62
N ASN A 322 8.41 -11.12 -33.65
CA ASN A 322 7.66 -11.93 -34.59
C ASN A 322 7.62 -11.26 -35.97
N ALA A 323 7.50 -9.92 -36.06
CA ALA A 323 7.68 -9.21 -37.33
C ALA A 323 9.09 -9.41 -37.93
N LYS A 324 10.12 -9.47 -37.07
CA LYS A 324 11.49 -9.79 -37.48
C LYS A 324 11.61 -11.26 -37.86
N GLU A 325 11.06 -12.20 -37.09
CA GLU A 325 11.13 -13.65 -37.34
C GLU A 325 10.34 -14.10 -38.58
N ILE A 326 9.12 -13.59 -38.79
CA ILE A 326 8.34 -13.81 -40.02
C ILE A 326 9.16 -13.30 -41.21
N PHE A 327 9.73 -12.10 -41.12
CA PHE A 327 10.58 -11.57 -42.19
C PHE A 327 11.81 -12.43 -42.43
N GLN A 328 12.51 -12.88 -41.38
CA GLN A 328 13.66 -13.78 -41.50
C GLN A 328 13.28 -15.10 -42.18
N SER A 329 12.14 -15.69 -41.79
CA SER A 329 11.66 -16.96 -42.33
C SER A 329 11.26 -16.82 -43.80
N TYR A 330 10.45 -15.81 -44.12
CA TYR A 330 10.06 -15.49 -45.49
C TYR A 330 11.27 -15.20 -46.37
N ALA A 331 12.21 -14.39 -45.89
CA ALA A 331 13.40 -14.06 -46.65
C ALA A 331 14.35 -15.27 -46.82
N LEU A 332 14.37 -16.22 -45.87
CA LEU A 332 15.11 -17.46 -46.01
C LEU A 332 14.49 -18.38 -47.08
N GLU A 333 13.16 -18.49 -47.12
CA GLU A 333 12.43 -19.23 -48.15
C GLU A 333 12.67 -18.63 -49.55
N LEU A 334 12.60 -17.30 -49.67
CA LEU A 334 12.97 -16.60 -50.90
C LEU A 334 14.42 -16.87 -51.31
N LYS A 335 15.34 -16.89 -50.34
CA LYS A 335 16.74 -17.22 -50.61
C LYS A 335 16.88 -18.65 -51.13
N GLN A 336 16.20 -19.63 -50.55
CA GLN A 336 16.23 -21.01 -51.03
C GLN A 336 15.72 -21.13 -52.47
N LYS A 337 14.62 -20.45 -52.80
CA LYS A 337 14.08 -20.40 -54.18
C LYS A 337 15.08 -19.77 -55.16
N LEU A 338 15.73 -18.67 -54.77
CA LEU A 338 16.78 -18.04 -55.58
C LEU A 338 18.01 -18.94 -55.76
N ASP A 339 18.44 -19.62 -54.70
CA ASP A 339 19.57 -20.55 -54.72
C ASP A 339 19.28 -21.77 -55.63
N ASN A 340 18.00 -22.16 -55.75
CA ASN A 340 17.52 -23.16 -56.70
C ASN A 340 17.38 -22.63 -58.15
N GLY A 341 17.69 -21.37 -58.41
CA GLY A 341 17.63 -20.74 -59.72
C GLY A 341 16.23 -20.24 -60.14
N GLU A 342 15.27 -20.14 -59.20
CA GLU A 342 13.92 -19.68 -59.50
C GLU A 342 13.86 -18.16 -59.68
N SER A 343 13.06 -17.69 -60.65
CA SER A 343 12.80 -16.27 -60.84
C SER A 343 11.53 -15.85 -60.09
N ILE A 344 11.68 -15.02 -59.05
CA ILE A 344 10.58 -14.66 -58.15
C ILE A 344 10.01 -13.29 -58.50
N ASN A 345 8.77 -13.26 -58.99
CA ASN A 345 8.06 -12.01 -59.29
C ASN A 345 7.64 -11.29 -58.00
N PHE A 346 7.84 -9.96 -57.95
CA PHE A 346 7.50 -9.14 -56.79
C PHE A 346 6.31 -8.22 -57.06
N LEU A 347 6.49 -7.18 -57.86
CA LEU A 347 5.45 -6.19 -58.19
C LEU A 347 5.66 -5.63 -59.59
N ASN A 348 4.65 -5.69 -60.45
CA ASN A 348 4.74 -5.30 -61.86
C ASN A 348 5.91 -6.04 -62.56
N LYS A 349 6.88 -5.31 -63.13
CA LYS A 349 8.09 -5.86 -63.76
C LYS A 349 9.24 -6.10 -62.75
N MET A 350 9.07 -5.78 -61.47
CA MET A 350 10.10 -5.99 -60.45
C MET A 350 10.15 -7.45 -60.01
N LYS A 351 11.38 -7.96 -59.87
CA LYS A 351 11.68 -9.29 -59.33
C LYS A 351 12.49 -9.18 -58.06
N ILE A 352 12.48 -10.24 -57.24
CA ILE A 352 13.40 -10.39 -56.12
C ILE A 352 14.74 -10.85 -56.69
N GLN A 353 15.79 -10.08 -56.41
CA GLN A 353 17.12 -10.26 -57.00
C GLN A 353 18.09 -10.91 -56.01
N SER A 354 18.04 -10.50 -54.73
CA SER A 354 18.89 -11.09 -53.70
C SER A 354 18.34 -10.89 -52.29
N VAL A 355 18.79 -11.74 -51.37
CA VAL A 355 18.56 -11.62 -49.93
C VAL A 355 19.91 -11.35 -49.26
N ASN A 356 20.06 -10.18 -48.67
CA ASN A 356 21.33 -9.72 -48.10
C ASN A 356 21.42 -10.11 -46.62
N ILE A 357 22.57 -10.62 -46.19
CA ILE A 357 22.80 -11.13 -44.82
C ILE A 357 23.93 -10.34 -44.16
N ASN A 358 23.79 -10.05 -42.87
CA ASN A 358 24.80 -9.41 -42.04
C ASN A 358 25.91 -10.41 -41.64
N GLN A 359 27.02 -9.91 -41.09
CA GLN A 359 28.14 -10.73 -40.62
C GLN A 359 27.75 -11.73 -39.50
N ASN A 360 26.68 -11.45 -38.76
CA ASN A 360 26.14 -12.32 -37.71
C ASN A 360 25.18 -13.40 -38.22
N GLY A 361 24.99 -13.53 -39.54
CA GLY A 361 24.09 -14.52 -40.15
C GLY A 361 22.62 -14.09 -40.24
N GLU A 362 22.26 -12.89 -39.77
CA GLU A 362 20.88 -12.39 -39.87
C GLU A 362 20.60 -11.72 -41.22
N ILE A 363 19.42 -11.96 -41.80
CA ILE A 363 18.99 -11.30 -43.04
C ILE A 363 18.77 -9.80 -42.80
N LYS A 364 19.52 -8.96 -43.52
CA LYS A 364 19.48 -7.50 -43.41
C LYS A 364 18.38 -6.88 -44.26
N SER A 365 18.22 -7.33 -45.49
CA SER A 365 17.32 -6.73 -46.46
C SER A 365 17.04 -7.62 -47.67
N ILE A 366 15.92 -7.38 -48.34
CA ILE A 366 15.57 -7.98 -49.63
C ILE A 366 15.83 -6.95 -50.73
N SER A 367 16.62 -7.31 -51.74
CA SER A 367 16.85 -6.51 -52.93
C SER A 367 15.85 -6.85 -54.02
N ILE A 368 15.17 -5.85 -54.56
CA ILE A 368 14.25 -5.96 -55.69
C ILE A 368 14.72 -5.11 -56.86
N GLY A 369 14.44 -5.53 -58.09
CA GLY A 369 14.84 -4.78 -59.28
C GLY A 369 14.37 -5.39 -60.59
N VAL A 370 14.57 -4.63 -61.67
CA VAL A 370 14.43 -5.09 -63.06
C VAL A 370 15.82 -5.40 -63.59
N ASP A 371 15.92 -6.34 -64.52
CA ASP A 371 17.17 -6.68 -65.20
C ASP A 371 17.79 -5.40 -65.78
N GLU A 372 19.10 -5.22 -65.59
CA GLU A 372 19.89 -4.05 -66.04
C GLU A 372 19.59 -2.70 -65.33
N SER A 373 18.95 -2.70 -64.15
CA SER A 373 18.68 -1.49 -63.34
C SER A 373 19.20 -1.59 -61.89
N PRO A 374 19.48 -0.45 -61.22
CA PRO A 374 19.91 -0.46 -59.82
C PRO A 374 18.82 -1.01 -58.88
N PHE A 375 19.23 -1.91 -57.99
CA PHE A 375 18.32 -2.59 -57.07
C PHE A 375 17.84 -1.68 -55.92
N GLN A 376 16.58 -1.83 -55.55
CA GLN A 376 16.00 -1.22 -54.35
C GLN A 376 16.10 -2.19 -53.18
N SER A 377 16.55 -1.69 -52.04
CA SER A 377 16.73 -2.50 -50.82
C SER A 377 15.61 -2.23 -49.81
N LEU A 378 14.89 -3.28 -49.44
CA LEU A 378 13.86 -3.28 -48.40
C LEU A 378 14.46 -3.84 -47.11
N THR A 379 14.70 -2.96 -46.13
CA THR A 379 15.47 -3.29 -44.94
C THR A 379 14.61 -3.82 -43.81
N GLN A 380 15.18 -4.76 -43.05
CA GLN A 380 14.53 -5.39 -41.91
C GLN A 380 14.03 -4.37 -40.89
N GLU A 381 14.74 -3.25 -40.68
CA GLU A 381 14.37 -2.30 -39.62
C GLU A 381 13.06 -1.56 -39.92
N ILE A 382 12.81 -1.20 -41.18
CA ILE A 382 11.54 -0.57 -41.58
C ILE A 382 10.40 -1.59 -41.47
N ILE A 383 10.65 -2.83 -41.89
CA ILE A 383 9.67 -3.93 -41.81
C ILE A 383 9.30 -4.22 -40.36
N SER A 384 10.30 -4.35 -39.48
CA SER A 384 10.10 -4.62 -38.04
C SER A 384 9.34 -3.49 -37.35
N ARG A 385 9.51 -2.25 -37.82
CA ARG A 385 8.83 -1.06 -37.28
C ARG A 385 7.36 -1.00 -37.71
N ASP A 386 7.07 -1.29 -38.97
CA ASP A 386 5.79 -0.93 -39.60
C ASP A 386 4.85 -2.11 -39.85
N TYR A 387 5.36 -3.34 -40.00
CA TYR A 387 4.55 -4.50 -40.37
C TYR A 387 3.38 -4.75 -39.39
N LEU A 388 3.61 -4.55 -38.08
CA LEU A 388 2.53 -4.65 -37.08
C LEU A 388 1.48 -3.53 -37.22
N ASN A 389 1.89 -2.33 -37.63
CA ASN A 389 0.97 -1.23 -37.86
C ASN A 389 0.13 -1.49 -39.13
N PHE A 390 0.72 -2.11 -40.15
CA PHE A 390 -0.02 -2.64 -41.29
C PHE A 390 -1.05 -3.70 -40.87
N LYS A 391 -0.64 -4.71 -40.09
CA LYS A 391 -1.54 -5.79 -39.63
C LYS A 391 -2.70 -5.29 -38.76
N ASN A 392 -2.47 -4.23 -37.98
CA ASN A 392 -3.48 -3.59 -37.13
C ASN A 392 -4.30 -2.50 -37.86
N ASN A 393 -4.27 -2.45 -39.20
CA ASN A 393 -5.00 -1.46 -40.02
C ASN A 393 -4.66 0.01 -39.72
N LYS A 394 -3.49 0.28 -39.13
CA LYS A 394 -2.97 1.64 -38.91
C LYS A 394 -2.24 2.18 -40.15
N ILE A 395 -1.64 1.31 -40.95
CA ILE A 395 -1.11 1.62 -42.29
C ILE A 395 -2.10 1.05 -43.30
N LYS A 396 -2.85 1.92 -43.97
CA LYS A 396 -3.89 1.54 -44.94
C LYS A 396 -3.40 1.63 -46.38
N THR A 397 -2.43 2.51 -46.63
CA THR A 397 -1.85 2.72 -47.95
C THR A 397 -0.33 2.88 -47.84
N TYR A 398 0.38 2.74 -48.96
CA TYR A 398 1.81 2.99 -49.01
C TYR A 398 2.18 4.42 -48.53
N LYS A 399 1.27 5.39 -48.63
CA LYS A 399 1.50 6.77 -48.17
C LYS A 399 1.69 6.89 -46.66
N ASP A 400 1.27 5.90 -45.89
CA ASP A 400 1.39 5.89 -44.43
C ASP A 400 2.80 5.44 -43.98
N ILE A 401 3.64 4.95 -44.90
CA ILE A 401 4.98 4.44 -44.62
C ILE A 401 6.01 5.57 -44.71
N LYS A 402 6.65 5.89 -43.59
CA LYS A 402 7.62 7.00 -43.46
C LYS A 402 9.07 6.54 -43.62
N PRO A 403 10.01 7.40 -44.08
CA PRO A 403 11.42 7.06 -44.13
C PRO A 403 12.04 6.86 -42.73
N ARG A 404 13.28 6.34 -42.67
CA ARG A 404 14.01 6.01 -41.43
C ARG A 404 14.46 7.25 -40.63
N TYR A 405 14.80 8.34 -41.31
CA TYR A 405 15.23 9.61 -40.70
C TYR A 405 14.18 10.69 -40.95
N GLU A 406 14.16 11.73 -40.11
CA GLU A 406 13.50 13.01 -40.44
C GLU A 406 14.19 13.61 -41.67
N SER A 407 13.83 13.13 -42.85
CA SER A 407 14.28 13.69 -44.12
C SER A 407 13.39 14.86 -44.48
N GLN A 408 13.95 15.83 -45.22
CA GLN A 408 13.16 16.93 -45.80
C GLN A 408 12.17 16.46 -46.88
N SER A 409 12.17 15.17 -47.24
CA SER A 409 11.25 14.59 -48.21
C SER A 409 9.98 14.08 -47.52
N GLN A 410 8.83 14.59 -47.94
CA GLN A 410 7.51 14.10 -47.49
C GLN A 410 7.20 12.66 -47.93
N TRP A 411 8.03 12.05 -48.80
CA TRP A 411 7.76 10.79 -49.47
C TRP A 411 8.89 9.79 -49.30
N HIS A 412 8.55 8.56 -48.89
CA HIS A 412 9.49 7.45 -48.90
C HIS A 412 9.49 6.77 -50.28
N GLY A 413 10.58 6.89 -51.03
CA GLY A 413 10.68 6.37 -52.41
C GLY A 413 10.41 4.86 -52.57
N ASN A 414 10.60 4.07 -51.50
CA ASN A 414 10.34 2.63 -51.49
C ASN A 414 9.04 2.25 -50.79
N ALA A 415 8.20 3.22 -50.40
CA ALA A 415 6.96 2.97 -49.67
C ALA A 415 6.03 1.98 -50.38
N ILE A 416 5.89 2.11 -51.70
CA ILE A 416 5.05 1.20 -52.50
C ILE A 416 5.56 -0.24 -52.38
N TYR A 417 6.88 -0.42 -52.42
CA TYR A 417 7.51 -1.73 -52.32
C TYR A 417 7.42 -2.31 -50.89
N TYR A 418 7.58 -1.50 -49.85
CA TYR A 418 7.34 -1.95 -48.47
C TYR A 418 5.89 -2.38 -48.25
N PHE A 419 4.93 -1.59 -48.76
CA PHE A 419 3.52 -1.93 -48.64
C PHE A 419 3.19 -3.25 -49.35
N GLU A 420 3.78 -3.47 -50.54
CA GLU A 420 3.61 -4.74 -51.25
C GLU A 420 4.30 -5.90 -50.53
N LEU A 421 5.48 -5.68 -49.96
CA LEU A 421 6.15 -6.69 -49.14
C LEU A 421 5.31 -7.06 -47.91
N TYR A 422 4.62 -6.10 -47.28
CA TYR A 422 3.74 -6.39 -46.14
C TYR A 422 2.56 -7.28 -46.52
N LYS A 423 1.97 -7.09 -47.70
CA LYS A 423 0.93 -8.02 -48.19
C LYS A 423 1.47 -9.43 -48.38
N LYS A 424 2.65 -9.57 -49.00
CA LYS A 424 3.29 -10.88 -49.21
C LYS A 424 3.68 -11.55 -47.90
N LEU A 425 4.19 -10.78 -46.93
CA LEU A 425 4.47 -11.27 -45.58
C LEU A 425 3.19 -11.73 -44.86
N GLN A 426 2.08 -11.01 -45.03
CA GLN A 426 0.78 -11.39 -44.45
C GLN A 426 0.23 -12.67 -45.10
N GLU A 427 0.35 -12.80 -46.43
CA GLU A 427 -0.01 -14.00 -47.16
C GLU A 427 0.80 -15.20 -46.65
N PHE A 428 2.13 -15.09 -46.61
CA PHE A 428 3.02 -16.09 -46.02
C PHE A 428 2.68 -16.41 -44.55
N GLU A 429 2.34 -15.39 -43.76
CA GLU A 429 1.91 -15.57 -42.38
C GLU A 429 0.63 -16.43 -42.29
N GLU A 430 -0.32 -16.21 -43.21
CA GLU A 430 -1.62 -16.87 -43.24
C GLU A 430 -1.60 -18.29 -43.81
N THR A 431 -0.75 -18.55 -44.80
CA THR A 431 -0.71 -19.83 -45.52
C THR A 431 0.33 -20.80 -44.96
N GLU A 432 1.51 -20.30 -44.60
CA GLU A 432 2.69 -21.14 -44.33
C GLU A 432 3.17 -21.03 -42.88
N TYR A 433 2.96 -19.89 -42.21
CA TYR A 433 3.42 -19.66 -40.84
C TYR A 433 2.38 -20.01 -39.74
N LYS A 434 1.07 -19.85 -39.99
CA LYS A 434 0.01 -19.92 -38.97
C LYS A 434 -0.43 -21.33 -38.53
N GLN A 435 0.12 -22.43 -39.06
CA GLN A 435 -0.27 -23.76 -38.56
C GLN A 435 0.13 -24.01 -37.08
N ASP A 436 1.02 -23.21 -36.49
CA ASP A 436 1.51 -23.40 -35.11
C ASP A 436 1.23 -22.26 -34.10
N PHE A 437 0.55 -21.16 -34.45
CA PHE A 437 0.39 -20.01 -33.53
C PHE A 437 -1.02 -19.37 -33.53
N LYS A 438 -1.79 -19.57 -32.45
CA LYS A 438 -2.93 -18.70 -32.10
C LYS A 438 -2.46 -17.56 -31.19
N PRO A 439 -2.77 -16.27 -31.48
CA PRO A 439 -2.39 -15.18 -30.60
C PRO A 439 -3.16 -15.27 -29.27
N MET A 440 -2.43 -15.51 -28.18
CA MET A 440 -2.96 -15.54 -26.82
C MET A 440 -3.37 -14.13 -26.39
N GLN A 441 -4.58 -13.97 -25.86
CA GLN A 441 -5.05 -12.69 -25.31
C GLN A 441 -4.16 -12.26 -24.13
N LYS A 442 -3.93 -10.94 -23.98
CA LYS A 442 -3.18 -10.38 -22.85
C LYS A 442 -3.85 -10.82 -21.54
N VAL A 443 -3.12 -11.54 -20.69
CA VAL A 443 -3.64 -12.02 -19.42
C VAL A 443 -3.32 -10.98 -18.35
N SER A 444 -4.35 -10.48 -17.65
CA SER A 444 -4.16 -9.54 -16.54
C SER A 444 -3.64 -10.27 -15.29
N LEU A 445 -2.74 -9.61 -14.58
CA LEU A 445 -2.27 -10.09 -13.28
C LEU A 445 -3.37 -9.90 -12.25
N LYS A 446 -3.76 -10.97 -11.56
CA LYS A 446 -4.81 -10.96 -10.53
C LYS A 446 -4.19 -11.19 -9.15
N PRO A 447 -4.73 -10.54 -8.10
CA PRO A 447 -4.42 -10.92 -6.73
C PRO A 447 -5.20 -12.16 -6.33
N TYR A 448 -4.56 -13.00 -5.53
CA TYR A 448 -5.20 -14.12 -4.82
C TYR A 448 -5.08 -13.87 -3.33
N ILE A 449 -6.10 -14.23 -2.55
CA ILE A 449 -6.20 -13.84 -1.13
C ILE A 449 -6.60 -15.06 -0.31
N LEU A 450 -5.77 -15.43 0.66
CA LEU A 450 -6.08 -16.42 1.67
C LEU A 450 -6.39 -15.72 2.99
N ILE A 451 -7.60 -15.93 3.51
CA ILE A 451 -8.01 -15.46 4.82
C ILE A 451 -7.95 -16.63 5.80
N ILE A 452 -7.20 -16.46 6.89
CA ILE A 452 -7.04 -17.44 7.97
C ILE A 452 -7.62 -16.84 9.25
N ASP A 453 -8.86 -17.17 9.54
CA ASP A 453 -9.52 -16.75 10.76
C ASP A 453 -8.97 -17.55 11.96
N GLU A 454 -8.85 -16.90 13.12
CA GLU A 454 -8.33 -17.51 14.35
C GLU A 454 -6.96 -18.16 14.16
N ILE A 455 -6.04 -17.48 13.46
CA ILE A 455 -4.74 -18.02 13.04
C ILE A 455 -3.92 -18.58 14.21
N ASN A 456 -4.08 -18.02 15.41
CA ASN A 456 -3.37 -18.47 16.59
C ASN A 456 -3.89 -19.81 17.11
N ARG A 457 -5.15 -20.21 16.87
CA ARG A 457 -5.72 -21.48 17.37
C ARG A 457 -5.08 -22.74 16.78
N GLY A 458 -4.36 -22.61 15.67
CA GLY A 458 -3.56 -23.69 15.08
C GLY A 458 -2.09 -23.62 15.51
N ASN A 459 -1.40 -24.76 15.57
CA ASN A 459 0.06 -24.75 15.70
C ASN A 459 0.68 -24.40 14.34
N ILE A 460 0.81 -23.10 14.07
CA ILE A 460 1.22 -22.59 12.76
C ILE A 460 2.60 -23.12 12.36
N SER A 461 3.54 -23.27 13.31
CA SER A 461 4.87 -23.83 13.04
C SER A 461 4.78 -25.28 12.55
N LYS A 462 3.84 -26.08 13.07
CA LYS A 462 3.58 -27.44 12.58
C LYS A 462 2.82 -27.46 11.24
N ILE A 463 1.85 -26.55 11.08
CA ILE A 463 1.02 -26.44 9.86
C ILE A 463 1.86 -26.01 8.65
N LEU A 464 2.76 -25.05 8.83
CA LEU A 464 3.64 -24.54 7.76
C LEU A 464 4.97 -25.27 7.67
N GLY A 465 5.47 -25.84 8.77
CA GLY A 465 6.78 -26.49 8.80
C GLY A 465 7.89 -25.59 8.23
N GLU A 466 8.63 -26.12 7.26
CA GLU A 466 9.73 -25.43 6.58
C GLU A 466 9.26 -24.32 5.61
N LEU A 467 7.96 -24.32 5.24
CA LEU A 467 7.36 -23.36 4.30
C LEU A 467 7.21 -21.97 4.88
N ILE A 468 7.38 -21.82 6.20
CA ILE A 468 7.37 -20.53 6.87
C ILE A 468 8.33 -19.53 6.21
N THR A 469 9.47 -20.00 5.69
CA THR A 469 10.45 -19.15 5.00
C THR A 469 9.93 -18.60 3.68
N LEU A 470 9.09 -19.35 2.97
CA LEU A 470 8.50 -18.92 1.69
C LEU A 470 7.49 -17.79 1.84
N LEU A 471 6.97 -17.57 3.05
CA LEU A 471 6.04 -16.47 3.30
C LEU A 471 6.71 -15.09 3.20
N GLU A 472 8.03 -15.01 3.37
CA GLU A 472 8.78 -13.76 3.32
C GLU A 472 8.68 -13.12 1.93
N PRO A 473 8.33 -11.82 1.80
CA PRO A 473 8.09 -11.18 0.50
C PRO A 473 9.26 -11.30 -0.51
N SER A 474 10.50 -11.29 -0.01
CA SER A 474 11.73 -11.44 -0.80
C SER A 474 11.89 -12.84 -1.41
N LYS A 475 11.38 -13.88 -0.72
CA LYS A 475 11.53 -15.30 -1.05
C LYS A 475 10.42 -15.86 -1.93
N ARG A 476 9.39 -15.07 -2.21
CA ARG A 476 8.27 -15.46 -3.06
C ARG A 476 8.67 -15.58 -4.53
N ILE A 477 7.98 -16.46 -5.25
CA ILE A 477 8.16 -16.62 -6.70
C ILE A 477 7.91 -15.30 -7.41
N GLY A 478 8.86 -14.90 -8.26
CA GLY A 478 8.86 -13.62 -8.96
C GLY A 478 9.49 -12.44 -8.20
N SER A 479 10.02 -12.67 -7.00
CA SER A 479 10.88 -11.71 -6.28
C SER A 479 12.36 -11.94 -6.59
N LYS A 480 13.24 -11.02 -6.16
CA LYS A 480 14.68 -11.09 -6.46
C LYS A 480 15.39 -12.29 -5.82
N GLU A 481 14.91 -12.74 -4.67
CA GLU A 481 15.52 -13.83 -3.90
C GLU A 481 14.57 -15.03 -3.82
N GLU A 482 13.86 -15.32 -4.92
CA GLU A 482 12.86 -16.37 -4.95
C GLU A 482 13.41 -17.72 -4.45
N LEU A 483 12.59 -18.42 -3.68
CA LEU A 483 12.92 -19.70 -3.08
C LEU A 483 11.77 -20.67 -3.37
N SER A 484 12.14 -21.93 -3.59
CA SER A 484 11.22 -23.05 -3.61
C SER A 484 11.78 -24.17 -2.74
N VAL A 485 10.89 -25.04 -2.25
CA VAL A 485 11.27 -26.24 -1.50
C VAL A 485 10.59 -27.45 -2.11
N THR A 486 11.18 -28.62 -1.91
CA THR A 486 10.56 -29.88 -2.32
C THR A 486 9.62 -30.38 -1.22
N LEU A 487 8.35 -30.60 -1.56
CA LEU A 487 7.35 -31.06 -0.59
C LEU A 487 7.60 -32.53 -0.18
N PRO A 488 7.29 -32.91 1.07
CA PRO A 488 7.63 -34.21 1.60
C PRO A 488 6.80 -35.36 1.02
N TYR A 489 5.53 -35.15 0.69
CA TYR A 489 4.64 -36.22 0.21
C TYR A 489 4.62 -36.27 -1.32
N GLY A 490 4.27 -35.18 -2.00
CA GLY A 490 4.18 -35.09 -3.45
C GLY A 490 5.54 -35.07 -4.16
N LYS A 491 6.63 -34.75 -3.44
CA LYS A 491 7.99 -34.57 -3.99
C LYS A 491 8.09 -33.50 -5.09
N GLU A 492 7.09 -32.62 -5.16
CA GLU A 492 7.02 -31.50 -6.10
C GLU A 492 7.75 -30.27 -5.54
N ASN A 493 8.28 -29.43 -6.43
CA ASN A 493 8.82 -28.14 -6.03
C ASN A 493 7.67 -27.16 -5.81
N PHE A 494 7.66 -26.54 -4.63
CA PHE A 494 6.64 -25.62 -4.19
C PHE A 494 7.24 -24.27 -3.79
N GLY A 495 6.56 -23.20 -4.19
CA GLY A 495 6.94 -21.82 -3.88
C GLY A 495 5.69 -20.95 -3.75
N VAL A 496 5.76 -19.92 -2.92
CA VAL A 496 4.64 -19.01 -2.69
C VAL A 496 4.70 -17.85 -3.69
N PRO A 497 3.69 -17.60 -4.54
CA PRO A 497 3.70 -16.52 -5.51
C PRO A 497 3.57 -15.12 -4.89
N LYS A 498 4.21 -14.10 -5.51
CA LYS A 498 4.13 -12.70 -5.04
C LYS A 498 2.78 -11.99 -5.30
N ASN A 499 1.84 -12.65 -5.95
CA ASN A 499 0.45 -12.19 -6.12
C ASN A 499 -0.55 -12.88 -5.17
N LEU A 500 -0.08 -13.75 -4.27
CA LEU A 500 -0.88 -14.24 -3.15
C LEU A 500 -0.79 -13.26 -1.96
N TYR A 501 -1.89 -13.01 -1.28
CA TYR A 501 -1.98 -12.26 -0.03
C TYR A 501 -2.53 -13.17 1.07
N ILE A 502 -2.03 -13.01 2.29
CA ILE A 502 -2.50 -13.74 3.46
C ILE A 502 -2.99 -12.73 4.49
N ILE A 503 -4.23 -12.89 4.93
CA ILE A 503 -4.86 -12.07 5.98
C ILE A 503 -5.26 -13.01 7.12
N GLY A 504 -4.57 -12.91 8.24
CA GLY A 504 -4.92 -13.60 9.47
C GLY A 504 -5.82 -12.75 10.37
N THR A 505 -6.64 -13.39 11.20
CA THR A 505 -7.24 -12.76 12.39
C THR A 505 -6.75 -13.45 13.65
N MET A 506 -6.59 -12.71 14.74
CA MET A 506 -6.12 -13.25 16.02
C MET A 506 -6.87 -12.60 17.19
N ASN A 507 -7.50 -13.43 18.02
CA ASN A 507 -7.98 -12.98 19.34
C ASN A 507 -6.83 -13.03 20.34
N THR A 508 -6.62 -11.94 21.08
CA THR A 508 -5.54 -11.83 22.06
C THR A 508 -5.93 -12.21 23.48
N ALA A 509 -7.23 -12.19 23.81
CA ALA A 509 -7.74 -12.62 25.11
C ALA A 509 -7.59 -14.14 25.36
N ASP A 510 -7.47 -14.94 24.31
CA ASP A 510 -7.40 -16.40 24.41
C ASP A 510 -6.03 -16.85 24.96
N ARG A 511 -5.93 -16.99 26.29
CA ARG A 511 -4.71 -17.45 27.00
C ARG A 511 -4.37 -18.93 26.78
N SER A 512 -5.29 -19.72 26.22
CA SER A 512 -5.14 -21.16 25.95
C SER A 512 -4.39 -21.47 24.65
N ILE A 513 -3.90 -20.45 23.96
CA ILE A 513 -3.36 -20.54 22.60
C ILE A 513 -1.84 -20.37 22.60
N ALA A 514 -1.16 -21.12 21.74
CA ALA A 514 0.29 -20.98 21.52
C ALA A 514 0.63 -19.55 21.08
N LEU A 515 1.55 -18.89 21.79
CA LEU A 515 2.12 -17.63 21.35
C LEU A 515 2.68 -17.80 19.93
N LEU A 516 2.30 -16.89 19.02
CA LEU A 516 2.87 -16.86 17.66
C LEU A 516 4.40 -16.84 17.76
N ASP A 517 5.03 -17.80 17.11
CA ASP A 517 6.49 -17.89 17.03
C ASP A 517 7.07 -16.57 16.50
N THR A 518 8.16 -16.12 17.11
CA THR A 518 9.00 -15.00 16.64
C THR A 518 9.30 -15.09 15.14
N ALA A 519 9.48 -16.29 14.62
CA ALA A 519 9.64 -16.57 13.20
C ALA A 519 8.41 -16.13 12.39
N LEU A 520 7.19 -16.41 12.83
CA LEU A 520 5.99 -15.95 12.13
C LEU A 520 5.85 -14.45 12.29
N ARG A 521 6.11 -13.91 13.48
CA ARG A 521 5.96 -12.49 13.76
C ARG A 521 6.75 -11.60 12.80
N ARG A 522 7.98 -11.99 12.41
CA ARG A 522 8.81 -11.22 11.46
C ARG A 522 8.32 -11.24 10.01
N ARG A 523 7.34 -12.09 9.68
CA ARG A 523 6.84 -12.34 8.31
C ARG A 523 5.44 -11.79 8.06
N PHE A 524 4.76 -11.33 9.10
CA PHE A 524 3.43 -10.73 9.05
C PHE A 524 3.48 -9.29 9.57
N GLU A 525 2.69 -8.42 8.98
CA GLU A 525 2.40 -7.10 9.54
C GLU A 525 1.21 -7.19 10.49
N PHE A 526 1.38 -6.71 11.72
CA PHE A 526 0.36 -6.82 12.77
C PHE A 526 -0.42 -5.52 12.85
N ILE A 527 -1.72 -5.60 12.56
CA ILE A 527 -2.64 -4.46 12.58
C ILE A 527 -3.55 -4.62 13.79
N GLU A 528 -3.37 -3.74 14.77
CA GLU A 528 -4.14 -3.77 16.01
C GLU A 528 -5.56 -3.23 15.80
N MET A 529 -6.53 -3.91 16.40
CA MET A 529 -7.94 -3.55 16.39
C MET A 529 -8.49 -3.52 17.82
N MET A 530 -8.43 -2.35 18.44
CA MET A 530 -8.98 -2.08 19.76
C MET A 530 -10.48 -1.72 19.69
N PRO A 531 -11.22 -1.78 20.82
CA PRO A 531 -12.60 -1.32 20.87
C PRO A 531 -12.74 0.15 20.48
N ASP A 532 -13.40 0.40 19.35
CA ASP A 532 -13.82 1.74 18.95
C ASP A 532 -15.23 2.08 19.47
N PHE A 533 -15.29 2.94 20.49
CA PHE A 533 -16.55 3.37 21.11
C PHE A 533 -17.36 4.31 20.22
N THR A 534 -16.71 4.99 19.25
CA THR A 534 -17.36 6.01 18.41
C THR A 534 -18.40 5.42 17.46
N LEU A 535 -18.35 4.09 17.25
CA LEU A 535 -19.29 3.32 16.44
C LEU A 535 -20.62 3.02 17.14
N LEU A 536 -20.74 3.33 18.44
CA LEU A 536 -21.95 3.08 19.23
C LEU A 536 -22.85 4.31 19.28
N ASN A 537 -24.15 4.08 19.45
CA ASN A 537 -25.12 5.16 19.59
C ASN A 537 -24.93 5.90 20.93
N LYS A 538 -24.90 7.23 20.90
CA LYS A 538 -24.81 8.08 22.11
C LYS A 538 -26.13 8.16 22.88
N ASP A 539 -27.24 7.81 22.26
CA ASP A 539 -28.55 7.82 22.91
C ASP A 539 -29.38 6.59 22.50
N CYS A 540 -29.43 5.62 23.39
CA CYS A 540 -30.33 4.47 23.34
C CYS A 540 -31.32 4.57 24.51
N GLU A 541 -32.48 5.18 24.25
CA GLU A 541 -33.54 5.39 25.25
C GLU A 541 -33.04 6.11 26.53
N GLY A 542 -32.14 7.10 26.40
CA GLY A 542 -31.56 7.84 27.52
C GLY A 542 -30.29 7.21 28.10
N MET A 543 -29.65 6.29 27.38
CA MET A 543 -28.40 5.65 27.77
C MET A 543 -27.30 5.87 26.73
N ASP A 544 -26.11 6.27 27.21
CA ASP A 544 -24.93 6.48 26.38
C ASP A 544 -24.08 5.19 26.32
N LEU A 545 -24.17 4.47 25.20
CA LEU A 545 -23.43 3.23 24.99
C LEU A 545 -21.92 3.46 24.88
N GLN A 546 -21.49 4.66 24.45
CA GLN A 546 -20.08 5.00 24.34
C GLN A 546 -19.47 5.11 25.73
N GLU A 547 -20.08 5.90 26.61
CA GLU A 547 -19.61 6.05 27.99
C GLU A 547 -19.69 4.74 28.78
N LEU A 548 -20.78 3.97 28.58
CA LEU A 548 -20.96 2.66 29.19
C LEU A 548 -19.78 1.73 28.88
N LEU A 549 -19.48 1.51 27.59
CA LEU A 549 -18.41 0.60 27.18
C LEU A 549 -17.04 1.14 27.58
N GLN A 550 -16.81 2.46 27.45
CA GLN A 550 -15.54 3.08 27.81
C GLN A 550 -15.23 2.89 29.30
N LYS A 551 -16.19 3.11 30.19
CA LYS A 551 -15.99 2.94 31.65
C LYS A 551 -15.80 1.47 32.02
N MET A 552 -16.56 0.56 31.41
CA MET A 552 -16.36 -0.87 31.62
C MET A 552 -14.96 -1.30 31.19
N ASN A 553 -14.52 -0.92 29.99
CA ASN A 553 -13.20 -1.28 29.48
C ASN A 553 -12.06 -0.67 30.28
N ALA A 554 -12.19 0.56 30.76
CA ALA A 554 -11.19 1.17 31.65
C ALA A 554 -11.02 0.37 32.96
N ARG A 555 -12.12 -0.15 33.51
CA ARG A 555 -12.07 -1.01 34.71
C ARG A 555 -11.50 -2.39 34.41
N ILE A 556 -11.89 -3.00 33.29
CA ILE A 556 -11.34 -4.30 32.85
C ILE A 556 -9.83 -4.19 32.63
N GLU A 557 -9.36 -3.15 31.93
CA GLU A 557 -7.95 -2.91 31.69
C GLU A 557 -7.16 -2.72 32.99
N PHE A 558 -7.74 -2.02 33.97
CA PHE A 558 -7.12 -1.85 35.28
C PHE A 558 -7.07 -3.15 36.11
N LEU A 559 -8.13 -3.96 36.04
CA LEU A 559 -8.25 -5.19 36.84
C LEU A 559 -7.58 -6.42 36.20
N LEU A 560 -7.39 -6.41 34.87
CA LEU A 560 -6.77 -7.48 34.09
C LEU A 560 -5.67 -6.94 33.17
N ASP A 561 -6.04 -6.58 31.94
CA ASP A 561 -5.15 -6.06 30.91
C ASP A 561 -5.98 -5.52 29.72
N ARG A 562 -5.31 -4.86 28.78
CA ARG A 562 -5.95 -4.29 27.57
C ARG A 562 -6.51 -5.34 26.61
N GLU A 563 -5.99 -6.57 26.63
CA GLU A 563 -6.35 -7.64 25.68
C GLU A 563 -7.72 -8.25 25.99
N HIS A 564 -8.19 -8.11 27.24
CA HIS A 564 -9.51 -8.56 27.69
C HIS A 564 -10.60 -7.48 27.56
N THR A 565 -10.30 -6.31 26.98
CA THR A 565 -11.33 -5.28 26.78
C THR A 565 -12.46 -5.78 25.87
N ILE A 566 -13.68 -5.29 26.07
CA ILE A 566 -14.87 -5.73 25.34
C ILE A 566 -15.00 -4.90 24.07
N GLY A 567 -15.13 -5.55 22.91
CA GLY A 567 -15.31 -4.87 21.63
C GLY A 567 -16.70 -4.27 21.41
N HIS A 568 -16.78 -3.26 20.55
CA HIS A 568 -18.03 -2.55 20.23
C HIS A 568 -19.10 -3.42 19.55
N SER A 569 -18.74 -4.52 18.89
CA SER A 569 -19.71 -5.34 18.15
C SER A 569 -20.81 -5.94 19.02
N PHE A 570 -20.58 -6.11 20.32
CA PHE A 570 -21.61 -6.55 21.27
C PHE A 570 -22.75 -5.54 21.41
N PHE A 571 -22.48 -4.25 21.16
CA PHE A 571 -23.39 -3.13 21.43
C PHE A 571 -23.92 -2.43 20.18
N MET A 572 -23.35 -2.69 19.00
CA MET A 572 -23.67 -1.98 17.75
C MET A 572 -25.14 -2.06 17.33
N GLU A 573 -25.83 -3.16 17.59
CA GLU A 573 -27.21 -3.39 17.14
C GLU A 573 -28.25 -3.04 18.21
N ILE A 574 -27.84 -2.50 19.37
CA ILE A 574 -28.74 -2.22 20.49
C ILE A 574 -29.49 -0.91 20.22
N GLN A 575 -30.83 -1.00 20.22
CA GLN A 575 -31.74 0.12 20.02
C GLN A 575 -32.66 0.35 21.24
N SER A 576 -32.78 -0.62 22.15
CA SER A 576 -33.60 -0.50 23.36
C SER A 576 -32.93 -1.05 24.62
N ILE A 577 -33.41 -0.64 25.79
CA ILE A 577 -32.94 -1.16 27.09
C ILE A 577 -33.21 -2.67 27.23
N ASN A 578 -34.29 -3.18 26.64
CA ASN A 578 -34.59 -4.62 26.66
C ASN A 578 -33.54 -5.43 25.89
N GLU A 579 -33.06 -4.93 24.76
CA GLU A 579 -31.96 -5.54 24.01
C GLU A 579 -30.64 -5.47 24.79
N LEU A 580 -30.35 -4.31 25.40
CA LEU A 580 -29.17 -4.14 26.26
C LEU A 580 -29.14 -5.15 27.40
N LYS A 581 -30.26 -5.32 28.09
CA LYS A 581 -30.43 -6.34 29.12
C LYS A 581 -30.18 -7.74 28.58
N GLY A 582 -30.72 -8.05 27.40
CA GLY A 582 -30.44 -9.32 26.71
C GLY A 582 -28.95 -9.54 26.42
N VAL A 583 -28.25 -8.51 25.96
CA VAL A 583 -26.79 -8.54 25.73
C VAL A 583 -26.02 -8.75 27.03
N PHE A 584 -26.39 -8.06 28.11
CA PHE A 584 -25.73 -8.23 29.40
C PHE A 584 -25.91 -9.63 29.97
N THR A 585 -27.14 -10.14 30.01
CA THR A 585 -27.43 -11.46 30.59
C THR A 585 -26.79 -12.60 29.78
N LYS A 586 -26.78 -12.51 28.45
CA LYS A 586 -26.40 -13.64 27.58
C LYS A 586 -24.97 -13.57 27.05
N LYS A 587 -24.33 -12.39 27.05
CA LYS A 587 -23.01 -12.18 26.45
C LYS A 587 -22.02 -11.53 27.42
N ILE A 588 -22.35 -10.38 27.99
CA ILE A 588 -21.38 -9.61 28.78
C ILE A 588 -21.06 -10.26 30.13
N ILE A 589 -22.08 -10.61 30.92
CA ILE A 589 -21.85 -11.23 32.23
C ILE A 589 -21.15 -12.60 32.08
N PRO A 590 -21.58 -13.50 31.17
CA PRO A 590 -20.84 -14.74 30.92
C PRO A 590 -19.38 -14.51 30.52
N LEU A 591 -19.09 -13.52 29.68
CA LEU A 591 -17.72 -13.16 29.30
C LEU A 591 -16.91 -12.67 30.51
N LEU A 592 -17.50 -11.83 31.36
CA LEU A 592 -16.85 -11.38 32.59
C LEU A 592 -16.63 -12.53 33.58
N GLN A 593 -17.52 -13.52 33.64
CA GLN A 593 -17.33 -14.73 34.45
C GLN A 593 -16.15 -15.57 33.95
N GLU A 594 -15.90 -15.61 32.65
CA GLU A 594 -14.72 -16.26 32.07
C GLU A 594 -13.44 -15.48 32.40
N TYR A 595 -13.47 -14.16 32.26
CA TYR A 595 -12.32 -13.29 32.54
C TYR A 595 -11.93 -13.27 34.02
N PHE A 596 -12.92 -13.23 34.90
CA PHE A 596 -12.77 -13.19 36.36
C PHE A 596 -13.23 -14.51 36.97
N TYR A 597 -12.54 -15.59 36.61
CA TYR A 597 -12.87 -16.94 37.06
C TYR A 597 -13.01 -17.01 38.58
N GLU A 598 -14.21 -17.36 39.05
CA GLU A 598 -14.62 -17.44 40.47
C GLU A 598 -14.53 -16.12 41.28
N ASP A 599 -14.27 -14.96 40.65
CA ASP A 599 -14.10 -13.66 41.31
C ASP A 599 -15.22 -12.67 40.95
N TYR A 600 -16.41 -12.92 41.50
CA TYR A 600 -17.59 -12.08 41.28
C TYR A 600 -17.46 -10.67 41.87
N ALA A 601 -16.55 -10.46 42.83
CA ALA A 601 -16.26 -9.14 43.36
C ALA A 601 -15.65 -8.24 42.29
N LYS A 602 -14.74 -8.77 41.45
CA LYS A 602 -14.20 -8.04 40.31
C LYS A 602 -15.24 -7.81 39.21
N ILE A 603 -16.14 -8.76 38.98
CA ILE A 603 -17.26 -8.57 38.03
C ILE A 603 -18.13 -7.39 38.50
N ASP A 604 -18.52 -7.37 39.78
CA ASP A 604 -19.30 -6.28 40.36
C ASP A 604 -18.54 -4.94 40.30
N ALA A 605 -17.21 -4.96 40.52
CA ALA A 605 -16.37 -3.79 40.38
C ALA A 605 -16.38 -3.23 38.95
N VAL A 606 -16.29 -4.08 37.91
CA VAL A 606 -16.43 -3.66 36.50
C VAL A 606 -17.79 -3.00 36.25
N LEU A 607 -18.85 -3.56 36.85
CA LEU A 607 -20.22 -3.07 36.77
C LEU A 607 -20.52 -1.91 37.74
N ASN A 608 -19.52 -1.45 38.50
CA ASN A 608 -19.64 -0.33 39.44
C ASN A 608 -20.67 -0.54 40.58
N GLY A 609 -20.82 -1.76 41.08
CA GLY A 609 -21.76 -2.03 42.19
C GLY A 609 -23.20 -1.68 41.80
N ASN A 610 -23.58 -1.94 40.55
CA ASN A 610 -24.84 -1.47 39.99
C ASN A 610 -26.07 -2.33 40.35
N GLY A 611 -25.93 -3.30 41.25
CA GLY A 611 -27.03 -4.17 41.69
C GLY A 611 -27.30 -5.36 40.77
N MET A 612 -26.51 -5.57 39.71
CA MET A 612 -26.61 -6.78 38.89
C MET A 612 -25.95 -7.99 39.58
N ILE A 613 -24.95 -7.75 40.42
CA ILE A 613 -24.27 -8.74 41.24
C ILE A 613 -24.51 -8.36 42.70
N GLU A 614 -25.00 -9.30 43.50
CA GLU A 614 -25.28 -9.10 44.92
C GLU A 614 -24.66 -10.21 45.75
N ILE A 615 -24.31 -9.89 47.00
CA ILE A 615 -23.95 -10.90 47.99
C ILE A 615 -25.22 -11.66 48.38
N GLN A 616 -25.25 -12.96 48.12
CA GLN A 616 -26.39 -13.83 48.44
C GLN A 616 -26.41 -14.20 49.92
N LYS A 617 -25.26 -14.60 50.47
CA LYS A 617 -25.06 -14.95 51.89
C LYS A 617 -23.60 -14.75 52.28
N ASN A 618 -23.37 -14.30 53.51
CA ASN A 618 -22.13 -14.59 54.23
C ASN A 618 -22.32 -15.96 54.86
N SER A 619 -21.72 -16.99 54.27
CA SER A 619 -21.86 -18.35 54.78
C SER A 619 -21.09 -18.45 56.08
N ASN A 620 -21.77 -18.50 57.22
CA ASN A 620 -21.09 -18.79 58.48
C ASN A 620 -20.74 -20.28 58.44
N PHE A 621 -19.45 -20.62 58.33
CA PHE A 621 -18.97 -21.99 58.10
C PHE A 621 -19.63 -23.01 59.05
N SER A 622 -19.80 -22.61 60.31
CA SER A 622 -20.38 -23.38 61.41
C SER A 622 -21.86 -23.76 61.23
N GLU A 623 -22.61 -23.09 60.35
CA GLU A 623 -24.01 -23.42 60.05
C GLU A 623 -24.16 -24.50 58.96
N LEU A 624 -23.12 -24.71 58.15
CA LEU A 624 -23.15 -25.59 56.97
C LEU A 624 -22.30 -26.84 57.13
N PHE A 625 -21.23 -26.78 57.94
CA PHE A 625 -20.25 -27.87 58.06
C PHE A 625 -19.91 -28.16 59.53
N ASP A 626 -19.90 -29.45 59.88
CA ASP A 626 -19.43 -29.92 61.19
C ASP A 626 -17.92 -29.68 61.37
N ASN A 627 -17.46 -29.66 62.63
CA ASN A 627 -16.06 -29.43 63.04
C ASN A 627 -15.01 -30.37 62.41
N LYS A 628 -15.42 -31.42 61.70
CA LYS A 628 -14.53 -32.32 60.94
C LYS A 628 -13.94 -31.65 59.69
N PHE A 629 -14.48 -30.51 59.27
CA PHE A 629 -14.05 -29.76 58.09
C PHE A 629 -13.31 -28.45 58.43
N SER A 630 -12.84 -28.28 59.67
CA SER A 630 -12.17 -27.06 60.17
C SER A 630 -10.92 -26.61 59.39
N ASN A 631 -10.42 -27.43 58.46
CA ASN A 631 -9.29 -27.10 57.60
C ASN A 631 -9.71 -26.38 56.30
N LEU A 632 -11.01 -26.23 56.03
CA LEU A 632 -11.52 -25.48 54.89
C LEU A 632 -11.61 -23.98 55.23
N ASP A 633 -11.52 -23.15 54.20
CA ASP A 633 -11.67 -21.70 54.33
C ASP A 633 -13.06 -21.36 54.88
N THR A 634 -13.07 -20.70 56.03
CA THR A 634 -14.27 -20.42 56.82
C THR A 634 -15.01 -19.17 56.35
N GLU A 635 -14.39 -18.34 55.50
CA GLU A 635 -14.95 -17.06 55.05
C GLU A 635 -15.11 -17.04 53.53
N LYS A 636 -16.21 -17.64 53.03
CA LYS A 636 -16.58 -17.56 51.61
C LYS A 636 -17.82 -16.69 51.40
N VAL A 637 -17.63 -15.57 50.71
CA VAL A 637 -18.71 -14.71 50.23
C VAL A 637 -19.31 -15.34 48.98
N ILE A 638 -20.60 -15.65 49.02
CA ILE A 638 -21.32 -16.20 47.86
C ILE A 638 -22.06 -15.07 47.18
N TYR A 639 -21.75 -14.85 45.90
CA TYR A 639 -22.42 -13.88 45.05
C TYR A 639 -23.51 -14.55 44.22
N LYS A 640 -24.57 -13.80 43.91
CA LYS A 640 -25.62 -14.16 42.93
C LYS A 640 -25.74 -13.07 41.88
N ILE A 641 -26.08 -13.48 40.67
CA ILE A 641 -26.56 -12.56 39.63
C ILE A 641 -28.04 -12.31 39.89
N THR A 642 -28.47 -11.05 39.97
CA THR A 642 -29.88 -10.70 40.22
C THR A 642 -30.75 -11.01 39.00
N ASN A 643 -32.07 -11.15 39.22
CA ASN A 643 -32.97 -11.47 38.12
C ASN A 643 -32.97 -10.31 37.12
N SER A 644 -32.68 -10.60 35.85
CA SER A 644 -32.60 -9.56 34.84
C SER A 644 -33.93 -8.83 34.68
N SER A 645 -35.09 -9.43 35.01
CA SER A 645 -36.40 -8.75 35.10
C SER A 645 -36.35 -7.42 35.84
N ASP A 646 -35.50 -7.34 36.86
CA ASP A 646 -35.43 -6.22 37.79
C ASP A 646 -34.46 -5.12 37.31
N TRP A 647 -33.65 -5.39 36.28
CA TRP A 647 -32.70 -4.43 35.73
C TRP A 647 -33.44 -3.39 34.89
N ASN A 648 -33.45 -2.15 35.39
CA ASN A 648 -33.96 -0.97 34.70
C ASN A 648 -32.79 -0.08 34.22
N ILE A 649 -33.10 1.00 33.50
CA ILE A 649 -32.11 1.93 32.94
C ILE A 649 -31.11 2.46 33.98
N LYS A 650 -31.53 2.68 35.23
CA LYS A 650 -30.66 3.19 36.31
C LYS A 650 -29.51 2.22 36.62
N HIS A 651 -29.73 0.92 36.51
CA HIS A 651 -28.67 -0.09 36.71
C HIS A 651 -27.55 0.05 35.66
N PHE A 652 -27.91 0.39 34.43
CA PHE A 652 -26.93 0.59 33.36
C PHE A 652 -26.27 1.96 33.46
N GLN A 653 -27.02 3.03 33.72
CA GLN A 653 -26.47 4.39 33.90
C GLN A 653 -25.48 4.46 35.07
N LYS A 654 -25.77 3.75 36.18
CA LYS A 654 -24.85 3.67 37.33
C LYS A 654 -23.47 3.10 36.98
N ILE A 655 -23.32 2.36 35.87
CA ILE A 655 -22.01 1.87 35.43
C ILE A 655 -21.07 3.04 35.08
N TYR A 656 -21.57 4.15 34.52
CA TYR A 656 -20.74 5.28 34.10
C TYR A 656 -21.01 6.57 34.89
N ASP A 657 -22.14 6.68 35.60
CA ASP A 657 -22.51 7.83 36.43
C ASP A 657 -22.76 7.42 37.90
N ASN A 658 -21.84 7.82 38.79
CA ASN A 658 -21.91 7.53 40.22
C ASN A 658 -23.02 8.29 40.95
N THR A 659 -23.64 9.30 40.33
CA THR A 659 -24.71 10.08 40.96
C THR A 659 -26.05 9.35 40.96
N ILE A 660 -26.20 8.32 40.12
CA ILE A 660 -27.40 7.50 40.01
C ILE A 660 -27.58 6.62 41.25
N LYS A 661 -28.71 6.80 41.94
CA LYS A 661 -29.15 5.94 43.05
C LYS A 661 -30.12 4.89 42.55
N LEU A 662 -29.89 3.64 42.96
CA LEU A 662 -30.87 2.56 42.78
C LEU A 662 -31.95 2.74 43.83
N ASP A 663 -33.20 2.47 43.46
CA ASP A 663 -34.29 2.50 44.42
C ASP A 663 -34.12 1.31 45.37
N ASP A 664 -33.99 1.58 46.67
CA ASP A 664 -33.82 0.52 47.68
C ASP A 664 -35.02 -0.45 47.58
N LYS A 665 -34.76 -1.75 47.44
CA LYS A 665 -35.76 -2.78 47.74
C LYS A 665 -35.98 -2.80 49.27
N LYS A 666 -36.68 -1.80 49.77
CA LYS A 666 -37.38 -1.81 51.06
C LYS A 666 -38.75 -1.18 50.81
N ASP A 667 -39.76 -1.80 51.41
CA ASP A 667 -41.19 -1.46 51.34
C ASP A 667 -41.96 -2.16 50.21
N ASN A 668 -41.99 -3.50 50.22
CA ASN A 668 -43.16 -4.30 49.83
C ASN A 668 -43.02 -5.76 50.34
N GLU A 669 -42.92 -5.92 51.65
CA GLU A 669 -43.45 -7.10 52.35
C GLU A 669 -44.36 -6.55 53.44
N ALA A 670 -45.66 -6.53 53.15
CA ALA A 670 -46.74 -6.26 54.09
C ALA A 670 -47.39 -7.59 54.50
#